data_AF-A0A1Y4CKE3-F1
#
_entry.id   AF-A0A1Y4CKE3-F1
#
_cell.length_a   1.000
_cell.length_b   1.000
_cell.length_c   1.000
_cell.angle_alpha   90.00
_cell.angle_beta   90.00
_cell.angle_gamma   90.00
#
_symmetry.space_group_name_H-M   'P 1'
#
loop_
_entity.id
_entity.type
_entity.pdbx_description
1 polymer ?
#
loop_
_entity_poly.entity_id
_entity_poly.type
_entity_poly.pdbx_seq_one_letter_code
_entity_poly.pdbx_strand_id
1 'polypeptide(L)'
;MRKFKTESKKLLDLMINSIYTNREIFLRELVSNASDAIDKLYLKSLTDSSVQVDQANLAINVAFDKDARTITVQDNGIGMTEAELEENLGTIAHSGSEAFKEENAEAQGDAVDIIGRFGVGFYSAFMVAREVSVISRAWGSDDCFRWTSDGVEGYTIEPVPADDPAYRDACGTTIVLTLKENTEDASYDEFLSEWKLRELIRRYSNYVRYPVQMLVTKSREKEKPADAGDDYKPEWEEYTELETINSMTPIWKKRASEVTDEEYAEFYKSTFHDWADPARTFSLHAEGTLEYDALLFVPGQAPFDLYSRDYEKGLELYSSNVLIMEKCADLLPDYYNFVRGVVDSSDVSLNISRETLQQTRQLQAMARRIEKKITSELEAMRDNDRETYEKFFENFGRGLKYGIYSSYGMKKDELAGLLLFWSAREQKMVTLQEYVAAMPAGQKAIYYAAGDDRERLSKMPVVEAVLAKGYDVLLCTQDVDEFCFQAMRDFTAKGLPKTYEDDAAREAAEKAVADGAEPEVEDRTVELKNVTSGDLDLATDEEKKEAEEATKANEGLFGAMKDALGEKVEKVAVSTRLAADGAPAVITSEGPLSLEMEKVLAAGPEAGEAPKAVRVLEVNAKHPVFEKLRAAQDAGDAEKVKLYAGLLYNQALLVEGILPEDPVAFASQVCELM
;
A
#
# COMPACT_ATOMS: atom_id res chain seq x y z
N MET A 1 14.70 -34.28 39.94
CA MET A 1 14.16 -33.51 38.80
C MET A 1 13.36 -34.47 37.93
N ARG A 2 12.07 -34.22 37.67
CA ARG A 2 11.26 -35.04 36.76
C ARG A 2 11.21 -34.33 35.41
N LYS A 3 11.46 -35.05 34.31
CA LYS A 3 11.33 -34.50 32.95
C LYS A 3 9.84 -34.34 32.61
N PHE A 4 9.51 -33.32 31.83
CA PHE A 4 8.18 -33.19 31.22
C PHE A 4 7.90 -34.41 30.32
N LYS A 5 6.62 -34.79 30.25
CA LYS A 5 6.13 -35.85 29.36
C LYS A 5 5.20 -35.21 28.34
N THR A 6 5.14 -35.80 27.14
CA THR A 6 4.27 -35.31 26.08
C THR A 6 3.55 -36.46 25.38
N GLU A 7 2.32 -36.21 24.93
CA GLU A 7 1.56 -37.17 24.12
C GLU A 7 1.81 -36.89 22.64
N SER A 8 2.67 -37.69 22.00
CA SER A 8 3.08 -37.55 20.60
C SER A 8 1.89 -37.48 19.64
N LYS A 9 0.88 -38.32 19.85
CA LYS A 9 -0.35 -38.34 19.04
C LYS A 9 -1.11 -37.02 19.08
N LYS A 10 -1.26 -36.40 20.25
CA LYS A 10 -1.93 -35.09 20.38
C LYS A 10 -1.09 -33.94 19.83
N LEU A 11 0.24 -34.02 19.95
CA LEU A 11 1.12 -33.04 19.32
C LEU A 11 0.99 -33.09 17.80
N LEU A 12 1.03 -34.27 17.20
CA LEU A 12 0.92 -34.40 15.75
C LEU A 12 -0.45 -33.93 15.24
N ASP A 13 -1.52 -34.29 15.94
CA ASP A 13 -2.87 -33.81 15.66
C ASP A 13 -2.95 -32.27 15.70
N LEU A 14 -2.34 -31.65 16.71
CA LEU A 14 -2.27 -30.18 16.83
C LEU A 14 -1.44 -29.54 15.70
N MET A 15 -0.34 -30.18 15.28
CA MET A 15 0.45 -29.70 14.14
C MET A 15 -0.34 -29.76 12.83
N ILE A 16 -1.04 -30.87 12.58
CA ILE A 16 -1.79 -31.10 11.33
C ILE A 16 -3.05 -30.23 11.27
N ASN A 17 -3.78 -30.08 12.38
CA ASN A 17 -5.12 -29.49 12.38
C ASN A 17 -5.19 -28.09 13.01
N SER A 18 -4.12 -27.55 13.59
CA SER A 18 -4.18 -26.28 14.33
C SER A 18 -3.02 -25.31 14.08
N ILE A 19 -1.87 -25.76 13.58
CA ILE A 19 -0.72 -24.86 13.30
C ILE A 19 -0.81 -24.26 11.89
N TYR A 20 -1.19 -25.05 10.90
CA TYR A 20 -1.28 -24.61 9.51
C TYR A 20 -2.72 -24.33 9.12
N THR A 21 -2.94 -23.22 8.42
CA THR A 21 -4.29 -22.84 7.96
C THR A 21 -4.55 -23.30 6.51
N ASN A 22 -3.51 -23.31 5.67
CA ASN A 22 -3.60 -23.73 4.27
C ASN A 22 -2.92 -25.09 4.04
N ARG A 23 -3.64 -26.03 3.42
CA ARG A 23 -3.12 -27.37 3.09
C ARG A 23 -2.01 -27.33 2.06
N GLU A 24 -2.00 -26.35 1.16
CA GLU A 24 -1.01 -26.18 0.07
C GLU A 24 0.44 -26.12 0.56
N ILE A 25 0.65 -25.75 1.83
CA ILE A 25 1.95 -25.58 2.47
C ILE A 25 2.77 -26.88 2.51
N PHE A 26 2.13 -28.05 2.42
CA PHE A 26 2.86 -29.33 2.42
C PHE A 26 3.97 -29.34 1.36
N LEU A 27 3.70 -28.83 0.16
CA LEU A 27 4.67 -28.84 -0.92
C LEU A 27 5.81 -27.85 -0.65
N ARG A 28 5.51 -26.68 -0.08
CA ARG A 28 6.52 -25.71 0.36
C ARG A 28 7.50 -26.35 1.33
N GLU A 29 7.01 -27.00 2.38
CA GLU A 29 7.87 -27.60 3.41
C GLU A 29 8.73 -28.74 2.85
N LEU A 30 8.17 -29.59 1.98
CA LEU A 30 8.92 -30.69 1.37
C LEU A 30 10.00 -30.20 0.40
N VAL A 31 9.70 -29.19 -0.43
CA VAL A 31 10.69 -28.59 -1.33
C VAL A 31 11.78 -27.85 -0.55
N SER A 32 11.44 -27.14 0.54
CA SER A 32 12.44 -26.53 1.42
C SER A 32 13.35 -27.56 2.08
N ASN A 33 12.82 -28.68 2.57
CA ASN A 33 13.63 -29.76 3.15
C ASN A 33 14.57 -30.41 2.11
N ALA A 34 14.07 -30.60 0.88
CA ALA A 34 14.87 -31.07 -0.24
C ALA A 34 16.02 -30.10 -0.58
N SER A 35 15.75 -28.78 -0.60
CA SER A 35 16.77 -27.76 -0.78
C SER A 35 17.83 -27.80 0.32
N ASP A 36 17.42 -27.85 1.59
CA ASP A 36 18.33 -27.98 2.74
C ASP A 36 19.23 -29.22 2.63
N ALA A 37 18.67 -30.36 2.18
CA ALA A 37 19.42 -31.60 2.00
C ALA A 37 20.49 -31.47 0.91
N ILE A 38 20.19 -30.74 -0.17
CA ILE A 38 21.15 -30.45 -1.24
C ILE A 38 22.21 -29.47 -0.75
N ASP A 39 21.82 -28.41 -0.05
CA ASP A 39 22.74 -27.43 0.54
C ASP A 39 23.71 -28.08 1.54
N LYS A 40 23.26 -29.05 2.35
CA LYS A 40 24.13 -29.85 3.23
C LYS A 40 25.17 -30.65 2.46
N LEU A 41 24.76 -31.32 1.38
CA LEU A 41 25.68 -32.06 0.52
C LEU A 41 26.69 -31.13 -0.14
N TYR A 42 26.21 -29.98 -0.62
CA TYR A 42 27.04 -28.97 -1.25
C TYR A 42 28.07 -28.40 -0.27
N LEU A 43 27.66 -28.01 0.94
CA LEU A 43 28.58 -27.53 1.99
C LEU A 43 29.64 -28.58 2.31
N LYS A 44 29.22 -29.85 2.45
CA LYS A 44 30.13 -30.97 2.69
C LYS A 44 31.18 -31.08 1.57
N SER A 45 30.80 -30.86 0.31
CA SER A 45 31.73 -30.85 -0.83
C SER A 45 32.74 -29.69 -0.81
N LEU A 46 32.41 -28.57 -0.18
CA LEU A 46 33.33 -27.45 0.00
C LEU A 46 34.35 -27.74 1.11
N THR A 47 33.96 -28.50 2.12
CA THR A 47 34.81 -28.81 3.29
C THR A 47 35.62 -30.10 3.14
N ASP A 48 35.15 -31.05 2.33
CA ASP A 48 35.77 -32.37 2.12
C ASP A 48 36.00 -32.64 0.63
N SER A 49 37.26 -32.56 0.21
CA SER A 49 37.69 -32.78 -1.18
C SER A 49 37.42 -34.17 -1.75
N SER A 50 37.04 -35.16 -0.92
CA SER A 50 36.64 -36.49 -1.38
C SER A 50 35.21 -36.55 -1.89
N VAL A 51 34.40 -35.53 -1.57
CA VAL A 51 33.00 -35.42 -1.97
C VAL A 51 32.94 -34.73 -3.32
N GLN A 52 32.73 -35.51 -4.38
CA GLN A 52 32.51 -34.97 -5.72
C GLN A 52 31.01 -34.80 -5.96
N VAL A 53 30.56 -33.54 -6.02
CA VAL A 53 29.18 -33.19 -6.37
C VAL A 53 29.18 -32.56 -7.76
N ASP A 54 28.46 -33.17 -8.68
CA ASP A 54 28.15 -32.54 -9.96
C ASP A 54 27.00 -31.55 -9.75
N GLN A 55 27.35 -30.27 -9.63
CA GLN A 55 26.37 -29.20 -9.41
C GLN A 55 25.31 -29.13 -10.51
N ALA A 56 25.63 -29.55 -11.74
CA ALA A 56 24.67 -29.53 -12.86
C ALA A 56 23.53 -30.54 -12.69
N ASN A 57 23.73 -31.56 -11.85
CA ASN A 57 22.73 -32.61 -11.62
C ASN A 57 21.88 -32.36 -10.38
N LEU A 58 22.22 -31.38 -9.53
CA LEU A 58 21.45 -31.09 -8.31
C LEU A 58 20.07 -30.55 -8.67
N ALA A 59 19.02 -31.25 -8.24
CA ALA A 59 17.64 -30.90 -8.57
C ALA A 59 16.65 -31.52 -7.59
N ILE A 60 15.46 -30.92 -7.54
CA ILE A 60 14.30 -31.40 -6.79
C ILE A 60 13.24 -31.80 -7.81
N ASN A 61 12.87 -33.08 -7.86
CA ASN A 61 11.87 -33.59 -8.77
C ASN A 61 10.53 -33.73 -8.05
N VAL A 62 9.48 -33.16 -8.64
CA VAL A 62 8.09 -33.30 -8.17
C VAL A 62 7.31 -34.09 -9.21
N ALA A 63 6.53 -35.07 -8.77
CA ALA A 63 5.69 -35.89 -9.63
C ALA A 63 4.38 -36.26 -8.93
N PHE A 64 3.39 -36.70 -9.70
CA PHE A 64 2.14 -37.25 -9.17
C PHE A 64 1.69 -38.46 -10.00
N ASP A 65 0.92 -39.35 -9.37
CA ASP A 65 0.28 -40.49 -10.01
C ASP A 65 -1.20 -40.51 -9.62
N LYS A 66 -2.07 -40.34 -10.62
CA LYS A 66 -3.53 -40.30 -10.41
C LYS A 66 -4.09 -41.66 -10.02
N ASP A 67 -3.55 -42.73 -10.57
CA ASP A 67 -4.05 -44.08 -10.37
C ASP A 67 -3.62 -44.60 -8.99
N ALA A 68 -2.37 -44.34 -8.60
CA ALA A 68 -1.86 -44.65 -7.27
C ALA A 68 -2.30 -43.65 -6.18
N ARG A 69 -2.85 -42.49 -6.58
CA ARG A 69 -3.19 -41.34 -5.71
C ARG A 69 -2.00 -40.84 -4.91
N THR A 70 -0.84 -40.71 -5.56
CA THR A 70 0.40 -40.31 -4.89
C THR A 70 0.97 -39.00 -5.42
N ILE A 71 1.68 -38.30 -4.54
CA ILE A 71 2.60 -37.20 -4.89
C ILE A 71 3.99 -37.60 -4.43
N THR A 72 4.99 -37.39 -5.28
CA THR A 72 6.38 -37.72 -5.00
C THR A 72 7.23 -36.46 -5.04
N VAL A 73 8.01 -36.22 -3.99
CA VAL A 73 9.07 -35.19 -3.94
C VAL A 73 10.40 -35.90 -3.75
N GLN A 74 11.32 -35.69 -4.67
CA GLN A 74 12.61 -36.37 -4.69
C GLN A 74 13.75 -35.38 -4.81
N ASP A 75 14.77 -35.53 -3.96
CA ASP A 75 16.03 -34.79 -4.05
C ASP A 75 17.21 -35.74 -4.28
N ASN A 76 18.34 -35.15 -4.64
CA ASN A 76 19.63 -35.82 -4.70
C ASN A 76 20.65 -35.17 -3.76
N GLY A 77 20.18 -34.73 -2.60
CA GLY A 77 20.97 -34.18 -1.52
C GLY A 77 21.67 -35.24 -0.69
N ILE A 78 22.01 -34.88 0.55
CA ILE A 78 22.89 -35.68 1.42
C ILE A 78 22.26 -37.01 1.87
N GLY A 79 20.92 -37.10 1.85
CA GLY A 79 20.17 -38.25 2.37
C GLY A 79 20.30 -38.41 3.89
N MET A 80 19.73 -39.50 4.39
CA MET A 80 19.66 -39.88 5.81
C MET A 80 19.97 -41.36 5.99
N THR A 81 20.71 -41.67 7.04
CA THR A 81 20.95 -43.03 7.58
C THR A 81 19.74 -43.52 8.38
N GLU A 82 19.72 -44.80 8.76
CA GLU A 82 18.68 -45.37 9.65
C GLU A 82 18.54 -44.57 10.96
N ALA A 83 19.66 -44.23 11.59
CA ALA A 83 19.68 -43.46 12.83
C ALA A 83 19.14 -42.03 12.63
N GLU A 84 19.49 -41.38 11.52
CA GLU A 84 18.98 -40.05 11.18
C GLU A 84 17.49 -40.07 10.81
N LEU A 85 16.98 -41.15 10.20
CA LEU A 85 15.55 -41.33 9.97
C LEU A 85 14.79 -41.48 11.31
N GLU A 86 15.33 -42.27 12.24
CA GLU A 86 14.76 -42.44 13.58
C GLU A 86 14.78 -41.12 14.37
N GLU A 87 15.91 -40.41 14.34
CA GLU A 87 16.07 -39.17 15.10
C GLU A 87 15.31 -37.99 14.49
N ASN A 88 15.50 -37.71 13.19
CA ASN A 88 14.95 -36.52 12.53
C ASN A 88 13.47 -36.64 12.19
N LEU A 89 13.01 -37.80 11.72
CA LEU A 89 11.61 -38.00 11.33
C LEU A 89 10.78 -38.69 12.42
N GLY A 90 11.43 -39.41 13.33
CA GLY A 90 10.77 -40.05 14.47
C GLY A 90 10.58 -39.14 15.69
N THR A 91 11.32 -38.02 15.78
CA THR A 91 11.21 -37.06 16.87
C THR A 91 10.53 -35.76 16.42
N ILE A 92 9.39 -35.45 17.02
CA ILE A 92 8.70 -34.18 16.78
C ILE A 92 9.49 -33.02 17.40
N ALA A 93 9.61 -31.91 16.67
CA ALA A 93 10.34 -30.70 17.06
C ALA A 93 11.86 -30.92 17.20
N HIS A 94 12.42 -31.81 16.39
CA HIS A 94 13.86 -31.99 16.20
C HIS A 94 14.23 -31.64 14.76
N SER A 95 15.23 -30.79 14.55
CA SER A 95 15.66 -30.33 13.22
C SER A 95 17.14 -30.62 13.02
N GLY A 96 17.46 -31.64 12.23
CA GLY A 96 18.84 -31.87 11.78
C GLY A 96 19.38 -30.74 10.90
N SER A 97 18.52 -29.92 10.28
CA SER A 97 18.94 -28.69 9.57
C SER A 97 19.44 -27.61 10.52
N GLU A 98 18.77 -27.43 11.67
CA GLU A 98 19.19 -26.45 12.68
C GLU A 98 20.50 -26.89 13.34
N ALA A 99 20.61 -28.16 13.73
CA ALA A 99 21.83 -28.71 14.30
C ALA A 99 23.01 -28.55 13.34
N PHE A 100 22.81 -28.87 12.06
CA PHE A 100 23.84 -28.68 11.03
C PHE A 100 24.26 -27.22 10.89
N LYS A 101 23.30 -26.28 10.94
CA LYS A 101 23.58 -24.85 10.87
C LYS A 101 24.42 -24.38 12.06
N GLU A 102 24.09 -24.80 13.28
CA GLU A 102 24.85 -24.47 14.49
C GLU A 102 26.28 -25.04 14.44
N GLU A 103 26.43 -26.29 14.00
CA GLU A 103 27.73 -26.96 13.90
C GLU A 103 28.65 -26.37 12.81
N ASN A 104 28.07 -25.75 11.78
CA ASN A 104 28.80 -25.22 10.63
C ASN A 104 28.79 -23.68 10.55
N ALA A 105 28.46 -22.98 11.64
CA ALA A 105 28.34 -21.52 11.67
C ALA A 105 29.63 -20.78 11.25
N GLU A 106 30.82 -21.37 11.46
CA GLU A 106 32.11 -20.79 11.05
C GLU A 106 32.49 -21.13 9.59
N ALA A 107 31.87 -22.16 8.99
CA ALA A 107 32.12 -22.62 7.63
C ALA A 107 31.05 -22.15 6.62
N GLN A 108 29.89 -21.69 7.10
CA GLN A 108 28.90 -20.97 6.32
C GLN A 108 29.44 -19.58 5.93
N GLY A 109 29.97 -19.46 4.71
CA GLY A 109 29.97 -18.16 4.03
C GLY A 109 28.60 -17.88 3.40
N ASP A 110 28.48 -16.82 2.60
CA ASP A 110 27.27 -16.46 1.82
C ASP A 110 26.79 -17.55 0.84
N ALA A 111 27.49 -18.68 0.78
CA ALA A 111 27.30 -19.75 -0.18
C ALA A 111 26.28 -20.81 0.24
N VAL A 112 25.72 -20.80 1.45
CA VAL A 112 24.71 -21.79 1.93
C VAL A 112 23.72 -21.14 2.89
N ASP A 113 22.42 -21.25 2.61
CA ASP A 113 21.35 -20.66 3.43
C ASP A 113 20.31 -21.73 3.83
N ILE A 114 20.51 -22.32 5.01
CA ILE A 114 19.64 -23.38 5.55
C ILE A 114 18.33 -22.77 6.08
N ILE A 115 17.21 -23.27 5.54
CA ILE A 115 15.86 -22.75 5.76
C ILE A 115 15.22 -23.36 7.03
N GLY A 116 15.40 -24.66 7.26
CA GLY A 116 14.69 -25.45 8.28
C GLY A 116 15.19 -25.25 9.71
N ARG A 117 14.31 -24.76 10.62
CA ARG A 117 14.66 -24.49 12.04
C ARG A 117 13.88 -25.31 13.08
N PHE A 118 12.58 -25.56 12.85
CA PHE A 118 11.66 -26.01 13.91
C PHE A 118 11.50 -27.54 14.05
N GLY A 119 11.82 -28.32 13.02
CA GLY A 119 11.66 -29.78 13.09
C GLY A 119 10.21 -30.26 13.09
N VAL A 120 9.30 -29.49 12.47
CA VAL A 120 7.86 -29.84 12.37
C VAL A 120 7.31 -29.80 10.94
N GLY A 121 8.01 -29.14 10.01
CA GLY A 121 7.52 -28.91 8.64
C GLY A 121 7.22 -30.20 7.87
N PHE A 122 8.00 -31.26 8.07
CA PHE A 122 7.76 -32.57 7.46
C PHE A 122 6.34 -33.10 7.73
N TYR A 123 5.81 -32.89 8.94
CA TYR A 123 4.50 -33.43 9.30
C TYR A 123 3.31 -32.69 8.65
N SER A 124 3.55 -31.55 7.99
CA SER A 124 2.54 -30.92 7.13
C SER A 124 2.11 -31.82 5.96
N ALA A 125 2.94 -32.79 5.58
CA ALA A 125 2.59 -33.87 4.64
C ALA A 125 1.28 -34.58 5.01
N PHE A 126 1.04 -34.81 6.30
CA PHE A 126 -0.17 -35.48 6.80
C PHE A 126 -1.42 -34.59 6.77
N MET A 127 -1.33 -33.33 6.36
CA MET A 127 -2.51 -32.51 6.05
C MET A 127 -3.25 -33.08 4.84
N VAL A 128 -2.50 -33.56 3.84
CA VAL A 128 -3.02 -34.08 2.56
C VAL A 128 -2.86 -35.60 2.41
N ALA A 129 -1.87 -36.20 3.08
CA ALA A 129 -1.56 -37.63 2.98
C ALA A 129 -2.20 -38.44 4.11
N ARG A 130 -2.67 -39.65 3.78
CA ARG A 130 -3.06 -40.68 4.76
C ARG A 130 -1.88 -41.54 5.18
N GLU A 131 -0.85 -41.61 4.35
CA GLU A 131 0.39 -42.35 4.61
C GLU A 131 1.54 -41.63 3.90
N VAL A 132 2.69 -41.57 4.58
CA VAL A 132 3.92 -40.98 4.05
C VAL A 132 5.01 -42.05 4.08
N SER A 133 5.66 -42.28 2.95
CA SER A 133 6.82 -43.15 2.81
C SER A 133 8.04 -42.33 2.42
N VAL A 134 9.12 -42.45 3.18
CA VAL A 134 10.40 -41.77 2.93
C VAL A 134 11.46 -42.82 2.64
N ILE A 135 11.94 -42.84 1.40
CA ILE A 135 13.04 -43.72 0.98
C ILE A 135 14.31 -42.88 0.87
N SER A 136 15.34 -43.25 1.63
CA SER A 136 16.55 -42.46 1.75
C SER A 136 17.81 -43.33 1.64
N ARG A 137 18.82 -42.80 0.96
CA ARG A 137 20.19 -43.34 1.00
C ARG A 137 21.16 -42.20 1.32
N ALA A 138 21.87 -42.33 2.43
CA ALA A 138 22.87 -41.34 2.83
C ALA A 138 24.07 -41.32 1.88
N TRP A 139 24.67 -40.14 1.70
CA TRP A 139 25.93 -40.00 0.98
C TRP A 139 27.03 -40.84 1.66
N GLY A 140 27.76 -41.61 0.86
CA GLY A 140 28.82 -42.50 1.34
C GLY A 140 28.35 -43.82 1.95
N SER A 141 27.04 -44.12 1.89
CA SER A 141 26.45 -45.39 2.32
C SER A 141 25.87 -46.16 1.13
N ASP A 142 25.99 -47.49 1.17
CA ASP A 142 25.29 -48.41 0.26
C ASP A 142 23.91 -48.81 0.81
N ASP A 143 23.66 -48.57 2.10
CA ASP A 143 22.42 -48.94 2.79
C ASP A 143 21.31 -47.94 2.51
N CYS A 144 20.21 -48.44 1.95
CA CYS A 144 18.98 -47.68 1.68
C CYS A 144 17.88 -48.13 2.62
N PHE A 145 17.12 -47.18 3.16
CA PHE A 145 16.05 -47.44 4.13
C PHE A 145 14.74 -46.79 3.71
N ARG A 146 13.63 -47.44 4.05
CA ARG A 146 12.27 -46.94 3.90
C ARG A 146 11.68 -46.69 5.29
N TRP A 147 11.35 -45.44 5.55
CA TRP A 147 10.54 -45.04 6.69
C TRP A 147 9.07 -44.92 6.24
N THR A 148 8.12 -45.45 6.99
CA THR A 148 6.68 -45.37 6.64
C THR A 148 5.84 -45.05 7.86
N SER A 149 4.87 -44.14 7.72
CA SER A 149 3.95 -43.74 8.79
C SER A 149 2.60 -43.28 8.27
N ASP A 150 1.56 -43.52 9.07
CA ASP A 150 0.20 -42.98 8.90
C ASP A 150 -0.05 -41.69 9.71
N GLY A 151 0.94 -41.23 10.48
CA GLY A 151 0.82 -40.09 11.38
C GLY A 151 -0.04 -40.36 12.64
N VAL A 152 -0.43 -41.59 12.92
CA VAL A 152 -1.37 -41.89 14.03
C VAL A 152 -0.85 -43.00 14.94
N GLU A 153 -0.34 -44.09 14.37
CA GLU A 153 0.05 -45.29 15.10
C GLU A 153 1.55 -45.40 15.35
N GLY A 154 2.35 -44.62 14.61
CA GLY A 154 3.81 -44.59 14.71
C GLY A 154 4.46 -44.68 13.34
N TYR A 155 5.68 -45.19 13.27
CA TYR A 155 6.41 -45.40 12.03
C TYR A 155 7.21 -46.70 12.07
N THR A 156 7.55 -47.22 10.89
CA THR A 156 8.48 -48.33 10.69
C THR A 156 9.70 -47.87 9.91
N ILE A 157 10.84 -48.54 10.10
CA ILE A 157 12.03 -48.38 9.27
C ILE A 157 12.47 -49.76 8.81
N GLU A 158 12.60 -49.93 7.49
CA GLU A 158 12.98 -51.20 6.88
C GLU A 158 14.10 -50.99 5.86
N PRO A 159 15.07 -51.91 5.75
CA PRO A 159 16.06 -51.86 4.68
C PRO A 159 15.39 -52.09 3.32
N VAL A 160 15.81 -51.33 2.31
CA VAL A 160 15.38 -51.48 0.92
C VAL A 160 16.48 -52.23 0.17
N PRO A 161 16.23 -53.49 -0.26
CA PRO A 161 17.20 -54.28 -1.02
C PRO A 161 17.55 -53.63 -2.36
N ALA A 162 18.78 -53.85 -2.86
CA ALA A 162 19.23 -53.28 -4.14
C ALA A 162 18.44 -53.74 -5.37
N ASP A 163 17.66 -54.82 -5.26
CA ASP A 163 16.74 -55.33 -6.29
C ASP A 163 15.30 -54.82 -6.16
N ASP A 164 14.98 -54.07 -5.09
CA ASP A 164 13.69 -53.41 -4.93
C ASP A 164 13.63 -52.16 -5.85
N PRO A 165 12.54 -51.95 -6.62
CA PRO A 165 12.39 -50.77 -7.48
C PRO A 165 12.47 -49.42 -6.76
N ALA A 166 12.25 -49.39 -5.44
CA ALA A 166 12.39 -48.20 -4.62
C ALA A 166 13.85 -47.93 -4.20
N TYR A 167 14.78 -48.86 -4.42
CA TYR A 167 16.18 -48.67 -4.08
C TYR A 167 16.74 -47.44 -4.79
N ARG A 168 17.46 -46.61 -4.04
CA ARG A 168 18.10 -45.42 -4.59
C ARG A 168 19.54 -45.73 -4.98
N ASP A 169 19.83 -45.72 -6.28
CA ASP A 169 21.18 -45.88 -6.83
C ASP A 169 22.10 -44.69 -6.51
N ALA A 170 21.53 -43.52 -6.23
CA ALA A 170 22.22 -42.29 -5.83
C ALA A 170 21.79 -41.87 -4.41
N CYS A 171 22.61 -41.07 -3.73
CA CYS A 171 22.21 -40.51 -2.43
C CYS A 171 21.02 -39.54 -2.56
N GLY A 172 20.42 -39.19 -1.42
CA GLY A 172 19.27 -38.29 -1.33
C GLY A 172 18.01 -39.03 -0.90
N THR A 173 16.86 -38.37 -1.05
CA THR A 173 15.59 -38.83 -0.49
C THR A 173 14.47 -38.81 -1.53
N THR A 174 13.56 -39.79 -1.45
CA THR A 174 12.26 -39.81 -2.14
C THR A 174 11.16 -39.85 -1.09
N ILE A 175 10.30 -38.83 -1.06
CA ILE A 175 9.13 -38.75 -0.20
C ILE A 175 7.90 -39.01 -1.06
N VAL A 176 7.14 -40.06 -0.71
CA VAL A 176 5.89 -40.44 -1.38
C VAL A 176 4.73 -40.19 -0.42
N LEU A 177 3.81 -39.35 -0.86
CA LEU A 177 2.57 -39.00 -0.15
C LEU A 177 1.43 -39.79 -0.77
N THR A 178 0.87 -40.75 -0.04
CA THR A 178 -0.39 -41.38 -0.44
C THR A 178 -1.53 -40.50 0.03
N LEU A 179 -2.29 -39.89 -0.88
CA LEU A 179 -3.30 -38.89 -0.54
C LEU A 179 -4.49 -39.49 0.21
N LYS A 180 -5.12 -38.64 1.04
CA LYS A 180 -6.41 -38.93 1.67
C LYS A 180 -7.52 -39.08 0.63
N GLU A 181 -8.62 -39.70 1.03
CA GLU A 181 -9.86 -39.68 0.26
C GLU A 181 -10.50 -38.30 0.34
N ASN A 182 -11.15 -37.87 -0.74
CA ASN A 182 -11.92 -36.62 -0.73
C ASN A 182 -13.09 -36.70 0.26
N THR A 183 -13.41 -35.58 0.88
CA THR A 183 -14.57 -35.43 1.77
C THR A 183 -15.52 -34.36 1.22
N GLU A 184 -16.67 -34.17 1.86
CA GLU A 184 -17.61 -33.09 1.48
C GLU A 184 -16.97 -31.70 1.58
N ASP A 185 -15.98 -31.52 2.47
CA ASP A 185 -15.34 -30.25 2.78
C ASP A 185 -13.91 -30.11 2.19
N ALA A 186 -13.38 -31.13 1.53
CA ALA A 186 -11.99 -31.15 1.05
C ALA A 186 -11.78 -32.05 -0.17
N SER A 187 -11.16 -31.51 -1.23
CA SER A 187 -10.80 -32.25 -2.44
C SER A 187 -9.29 -32.38 -2.58
N TYR A 188 -8.71 -33.47 -2.08
CA TYR A 188 -7.27 -33.73 -2.18
C TYR A 188 -6.80 -34.05 -3.60
N ASP A 189 -7.71 -34.49 -4.48
CA ASP A 189 -7.40 -34.76 -5.89
C ASP A 189 -6.97 -33.51 -6.67
N GLU A 190 -7.22 -32.31 -6.13
CA GLU A 190 -6.72 -31.07 -6.71
C GLU A 190 -5.19 -31.05 -6.82
N PHE A 191 -4.50 -31.74 -5.90
CA PHE A 191 -3.04 -31.85 -5.90
C PHE A 191 -2.50 -32.94 -6.85
N LEU A 192 -3.37 -33.78 -7.43
CA LEU A 192 -3.03 -34.74 -8.49
C LEU A 192 -3.16 -34.09 -9.88
N SER A 193 -2.73 -32.84 -10.00
CA SER A 193 -2.84 -32.03 -11.21
C SER A 193 -1.52 -31.34 -11.51
N GLU A 194 -1.05 -31.50 -12.75
CA GLU A 194 0.11 -30.80 -13.27
C GLU A 194 -0.01 -29.28 -13.04
N TRP A 195 -1.15 -28.70 -13.41
CA TRP A 195 -1.36 -27.26 -13.28
C TRP A 195 -1.27 -26.79 -11.83
N LYS A 196 -1.85 -27.56 -10.90
CA LYS A 196 -1.90 -27.18 -9.48
C LYS A 196 -0.51 -27.25 -8.86
N LEU A 197 0.23 -28.33 -9.11
CA LEU A 197 1.60 -28.45 -8.60
C LEU A 197 2.53 -27.37 -9.18
N ARG A 198 2.39 -27.03 -10.47
CA ARG A 198 3.14 -25.92 -11.08
C ARG A 198 2.81 -24.58 -10.43
N GLU A 199 1.53 -24.31 -10.18
CA GLU A 199 1.09 -23.12 -9.44
C GLU A 199 1.73 -23.08 -8.04
N LEU A 200 1.65 -24.16 -7.28
CA LEU A 200 2.21 -24.23 -5.92
C LEU A 200 3.74 -24.05 -5.88
N ILE A 201 4.46 -24.67 -6.82
CA ILE A 201 5.92 -24.50 -6.94
C ILE A 201 6.26 -23.04 -7.26
N ARG A 202 5.55 -22.42 -8.21
CA ARG A 202 5.76 -21.01 -8.56
C ARG A 202 5.32 -20.04 -7.48
N ARG A 203 4.36 -20.41 -6.63
CA ARG A 203 3.90 -19.57 -5.53
C ARG A 203 4.85 -19.60 -4.34
N TYR A 204 5.26 -20.79 -3.91
CA TYR A 204 5.98 -20.96 -2.64
C TYR A 204 7.47 -21.23 -2.79
N SER A 205 7.92 -21.68 -3.96
CA SER A 205 9.28 -22.20 -4.17
C SER A 205 9.93 -21.71 -5.47
N ASN A 206 9.42 -20.62 -6.05
CA ASN A 206 9.90 -20.09 -7.33
C ASN A 206 11.39 -19.72 -7.30
N TYR A 207 11.86 -19.32 -6.12
CA TYR A 207 13.21 -18.79 -5.92
C TYR A 207 14.04 -19.64 -4.97
N VAL A 208 13.60 -20.89 -4.75
CA VAL A 208 14.47 -21.91 -4.17
C VAL A 208 15.68 -22.08 -5.08
N ARG A 209 16.86 -22.20 -4.47
CA ARG A 209 18.16 -22.13 -5.14
C ARG A 209 18.37 -23.21 -6.21
N TYR A 210 17.75 -24.36 -6.05
CA TYR A 210 17.91 -25.51 -6.93
C TYR A 210 16.74 -25.64 -7.92
N PRO A 211 16.97 -26.21 -9.11
CA PRO A 211 15.91 -26.49 -10.07
C PRO A 211 14.84 -27.40 -9.44
N VAL A 212 13.59 -26.93 -9.43
CA VAL A 212 12.41 -27.75 -9.11
C VAL A 212 11.81 -28.20 -10.43
N GLN A 213 11.95 -29.48 -10.74
CA GLN A 213 11.65 -30.08 -12.02
C GLN A 213 10.40 -30.95 -11.95
N MET A 214 9.64 -30.97 -13.04
CA MET A 214 8.46 -31.82 -13.16
C MET A 214 8.26 -32.25 -14.61
N LEU A 215 7.76 -33.47 -14.82
CA LEU A 215 7.29 -33.90 -16.14
C LEU A 215 6.03 -33.12 -16.52
N VAL A 216 6.09 -32.40 -17.62
CA VAL A 216 4.98 -31.59 -18.14
C VAL A 216 4.49 -32.12 -19.47
N THR A 217 3.18 -32.13 -19.66
CA THR A 217 2.55 -32.57 -20.90
C THR A 217 2.50 -31.41 -21.89
N LYS A 218 3.10 -31.58 -23.07
CA LYS A 218 3.10 -30.60 -24.16
C LYS A 218 2.52 -31.21 -25.43
N SER A 219 2.03 -30.35 -26.31
CA SER A 219 1.50 -30.74 -27.62
C SER A 219 2.37 -30.15 -28.72
N ARG A 220 2.75 -30.98 -29.69
CA ARG A 220 3.47 -30.54 -30.91
C ARG A 220 2.77 -31.09 -32.15
N GLU A 221 2.86 -30.34 -33.24
CA GLU A 221 2.43 -30.83 -34.55
C GLU A 221 3.34 -31.99 -34.97
N LYS A 222 2.75 -33.12 -35.34
CA LYS A 222 3.48 -34.25 -35.93
C LYS A 222 4.08 -33.83 -37.26
N GLU A 223 5.24 -34.39 -37.59
CA GLU A 223 5.82 -34.18 -38.91
C GLU A 223 4.83 -34.59 -40.01
N LYS A 224 4.62 -33.69 -40.99
CA LYS A 224 3.76 -33.98 -42.14
C LYS A 224 4.29 -35.23 -42.87
N PRO A 225 3.50 -36.30 -43.03
CA PRO A 225 3.92 -37.47 -43.79
C PRO A 225 4.31 -37.11 -45.22
N ALA A 226 5.39 -37.71 -45.73
CA ALA A 226 5.94 -37.38 -47.05
C ALA A 226 5.00 -37.71 -48.23
N ASP A 227 4.00 -38.56 -47.99
CA ASP A 227 2.95 -38.99 -48.91
C ASP A 227 1.61 -38.23 -48.72
N ALA A 228 1.57 -37.25 -47.82
CA ALA A 228 0.36 -36.50 -47.52
C ALA A 228 0.04 -35.47 -48.63
N GLY A 229 -1.19 -35.55 -49.17
CA GLY A 229 -1.71 -34.67 -50.22
C GLY A 229 -1.83 -33.19 -49.83
N ASP A 230 -2.31 -32.37 -50.77
CA ASP A 230 -2.49 -30.92 -50.60
C ASP A 230 -3.60 -30.58 -49.58
N ASP A 231 -4.43 -31.54 -49.18
CA ASP A 231 -5.53 -31.44 -48.23
C ASP A 231 -5.20 -31.93 -46.80
N TYR A 232 -3.91 -32.18 -46.50
CA TYR A 232 -3.46 -32.63 -45.19
C TYR A 232 -3.78 -31.62 -44.07
N LYS A 233 -4.39 -32.11 -42.99
CA LYS A 233 -4.62 -31.33 -41.77
C LYS A 233 -3.53 -31.66 -40.74
N PRO A 234 -2.93 -30.65 -40.09
CA PRO A 234 -2.02 -30.83 -38.97
C PRO A 234 -2.55 -31.83 -37.94
N GLU A 235 -1.80 -32.90 -37.68
CA GLU A 235 -2.03 -33.78 -36.55
C GLU A 235 -1.15 -33.34 -35.39
N TRP A 236 -1.67 -33.44 -34.17
CA TRP A 236 -0.92 -33.10 -32.96
C TRP A 236 -0.64 -34.38 -32.17
N GLU A 237 0.54 -34.45 -31.55
CA GLU A 237 0.87 -35.49 -30.56
C GLU A 237 1.21 -34.85 -29.22
N GLU A 238 0.83 -35.53 -28.15
CA GLU A 238 1.24 -35.18 -26.79
C GLU A 238 2.54 -35.89 -26.46
N TYR A 239 3.43 -35.18 -25.79
CA TYR A 239 4.67 -35.74 -25.26
C TYR A 239 4.95 -35.14 -23.88
N THR A 240 5.69 -35.88 -23.06
CA THR A 240 6.13 -35.39 -21.75
C THR A 240 7.59 -34.99 -21.81
N GLU A 241 7.93 -33.84 -21.26
CA GLU A 241 9.33 -33.42 -21.05
C GLU A 241 9.55 -33.00 -19.60
N LEU A 242 10.78 -33.17 -19.11
CA LEU A 242 11.17 -32.66 -17.80
C LEU A 242 11.46 -31.16 -17.92
N GLU A 243 10.64 -30.34 -17.26
CA GLU A 243 10.77 -28.88 -17.27
C GLU A 243 11.16 -28.38 -15.87
N THR A 244 12.07 -27.41 -15.80
CA THR A 244 12.33 -26.64 -14.58
C THR A 244 11.22 -25.61 -14.40
N ILE A 245 10.48 -25.72 -13.30
CA ILE A 245 9.26 -24.94 -13.06
C ILE A 245 9.56 -23.61 -12.35
N ASN A 246 10.61 -23.56 -11.52
CA ASN A 246 10.99 -22.41 -10.72
C ASN A 246 12.04 -21.51 -11.43
N SER A 247 12.08 -20.23 -11.10
CA SER A 247 12.98 -19.23 -11.70
C SER A 247 14.37 -19.13 -11.02
N MET A 248 14.60 -19.82 -9.89
CA MET A 248 15.83 -19.89 -9.05
C MET A 248 16.44 -18.56 -8.57
N THR A 249 16.60 -17.58 -9.46
CA THR A 249 17.14 -16.26 -9.16
C THR A 249 15.98 -15.27 -9.03
N PRO A 250 15.68 -14.77 -7.81
CA PRO A 250 14.68 -13.74 -7.64
C PRO A 250 15.08 -12.45 -8.36
N ILE A 251 14.08 -11.81 -8.97
CA ILE A 251 14.28 -10.55 -9.70
C ILE A 251 14.80 -9.44 -8.78
N TRP A 252 14.42 -9.42 -7.51
CA TRP A 252 14.87 -8.43 -6.52
C TRP A 252 16.33 -8.60 -6.07
N LYS A 253 16.96 -9.75 -6.33
CA LYS A 253 18.40 -9.99 -6.07
C LYS A 253 19.28 -9.73 -7.29
N LYS A 254 18.69 -9.56 -8.46
CA LYS A 254 19.45 -9.20 -9.67
C LYS A 254 19.90 -7.74 -9.56
N ARG A 255 21.01 -7.40 -10.20
CA ARG A 255 21.43 -5.99 -10.30
C ARG A 255 20.42 -5.25 -11.18
N ALA A 256 20.11 -4.01 -10.83
CA ALA A 256 19.18 -3.20 -11.63
C ALA A 256 19.62 -3.05 -13.11
N SER A 257 20.92 -3.15 -13.40
CA SER A 257 21.45 -3.13 -14.78
C SER A 257 21.21 -4.42 -15.58
N GLU A 258 20.78 -5.49 -14.92
CA GLU A 258 20.57 -6.83 -15.49
C GLU A 258 19.09 -7.15 -15.69
N VAL A 259 18.20 -6.21 -15.36
CA VAL A 259 16.75 -6.37 -15.44
C VAL A 259 16.17 -5.20 -16.22
N THR A 260 15.42 -5.48 -17.28
CA THR A 260 14.74 -4.41 -18.05
C THR A 260 13.45 -3.97 -17.38
N ASP A 261 12.95 -2.79 -17.75
CA ASP A 261 11.67 -2.28 -17.25
C ASP A 261 10.51 -3.22 -17.64
N GLU A 262 10.58 -3.88 -18.80
CA GLU A 262 9.61 -4.89 -19.22
C GLU A 262 9.62 -6.13 -18.33
N GLU A 263 10.80 -6.61 -17.92
CA GLU A 263 10.92 -7.74 -16.99
C GLU A 263 10.34 -7.39 -15.61
N TYR A 264 10.57 -6.17 -15.14
CA TYR A 264 9.94 -5.67 -13.91
C TYR A 264 8.42 -5.57 -14.03
N ALA A 265 7.92 -5.07 -15.16
CA ALA A 265 6.49 -4.95 -15.42
C ALA A 265 5.80 -6.32 -15.53
N GLU A 266 6.42 -7.29 -16.18
CA GLU A 266 5.92 -8.67 -16.26
C GLU A 266 5.87 -9.32 -14.87
N PHE A 267 6.93 -9.16 -14.08
CA PHE A 267 6.93 -9.60 -12.68
C PHE A 267 5.81 -8.93 -11.86
N TYR A 268 5.67 -7.60 -11.97
CA TYR A 268 4.63 -6.85 -11.26
C TYR A 268 3.22 -7.37 -11.58
N LYS A 269 2.89 -7.51 -12.86
CA LYS A 269 1.56 -7.96 -13.33
C LYS A 269 1.26 -9.40 -12.93
N SER A 270 2.24 -10.29 -13.09
CA SER A 270 2.06 -11.72 -12.80
C SER A 270 1.91 -11.97 -11.30
N THR A 271 2.73 -11.33 -10.47
CA THR A 271 2.75 -11.50 -9.02
C THR A 271 1.57 -10.81 -8.33
N PHE A 272 1.26 -9.56 -8.70
CA PHE A 272 0.23 -8.77 -8.02
C PHE A 272 -1.14 -8.77 -8.73
N HIS A 273 -1.28 -9.59 -9.78
CA HIS A 273 -2.51 -9.74 -10.58
C HIS A 273 -3.05 -8.43 -11.15
N ASP A 274 -2.13 -7.52 -11.50
CA ASP A 274 -2.45 -6.26 -12.16
C ASP A 274 -2.37 -6.43 -13.69
N TRP A 275 -3.09 -5.58 -14.42
CA TRP A 275 -3.07 -5.53 -15.88
C TRP A 275 -2.28 -4.33 -16.41
N ALA A 276 -2.09 -3.29 -15.60
CA ALA A 276 -1.32 -2.10 -15.96
C ALA A 276 0.15 -2.22 -15.55
N ASP A 277 1.03 -1.49 -16.22
CA ASP A 277 2.43 -1.35 -15.81
C ASP A 277 2.52 -0.49 -14.54
N PRO A 278 3.53 -0.70 -13.67
CA PRO A 278 3.76 0.16 -12.52
C PRO A 278 4.16 1.57 -12.98
N ALA A 279 3.71 2.61 -12.28
CA ALA A 279 4.16 3.99 -12.49
C ALA A 279 5.60 4.21 -12.04
N ARG A 280 6.06 3.43 -11.05
CA ARG A 280 7.41 3.53 -10.50
C ARG A 280 7.87 2.16 -9.98
N THR A 281 9.12 1.82 -10.26
CA THR A 281 9.81 0.65 -9.71
C THR A 281 11.07 1.12 -9.00
N PHE A 282 11.34 0.60 -7.81
CA PHE A 282 12.55 0.92 -7.07
C PHE A 282 12.92 -0.17 -6.08
N SER A 283 14.22 -0.30 -5.84
CA SER A 283 14.76 -1.27 -4.90
C SER A 283 15.39 -0.60 -3.68
N LEU A 284 15.48 -1.36 -2.60
CA LEU A 284 16.17 -1.01 -1.38
C LEU A 284 17.00 -2.22 -0.95
N HIS A 285 18.32 -2.03 -0.87
CA HIS A 285 19.23 -3.01 -0.28
C HIS A 285 19.72 -2.47 1.06
N ALA A 286 19.49 -3.21 2.14
CA ALA A 286 19.90 -2.83 3.47
C ALA A 286 20.87 -3.87 4.03
N GLU A 287 22.04 -3.40 4.45
CA GLU A 287 23.09 -4.20 5.10
C GLU A 287 23.27 -3.77 6.57
N GLY A 288 23.88 -4.63 7.39
CA GLY A 288 24.32 -4.31 8.75
C GLY A 288 23.42 -4.91 9.84
N THR A 289 22.77 -4.08 10.67
CA THR A 289 21.94 -4.57 11.79
C THR A 289 20.64 -5.25 11.36
N LEU A 290 20.18 -4.97 10.14
CA LEU A 290 19.04 -5.59 9.49
C LEU A 290 19.41 -5.80 8.04
N GLU A 291 19.51 -7.05 7.62
CA GLU A 291 19.83 -7.43 6.25
C GLU A 291 18.56 -7.80 5.48
N TYR A 292 18.27 -7.06 4.41
CA TYR A 292 17.14 -7.36 3.53
C TYR A 292 17.25 -6.69 2.16
N ASP A 293 16.60 -7.33 1.19
CA ASP A 293 16.30 -6.79 -0.12
C ASP A 293 14.82 -6.41 -0.19
N ALA A 294 14.49 -5.29 -0.82
CA ALA A 294 13.13 -4.97 -1.18
C ALA A 294 13.06 -4.48 -2.62
N LEU A 295 12.03 -4.92 -3.34
CA LEU A 295 11.67 -4.44 -4.67
C LEU A 295 10.21 -3.99 -4.62
N LEU A 296 10.00 -2.70 -4.82
CA LEU A 296 8.74 -2.02 -4.57
C LEU A 296 8.24 -1.35 -5.84
N PHE A 297 6.91 -1.29 -5.95
CA PHE A 297 6.18 -0.78 -7.08
C PHE A 297 5.09 0.20 -6.62
N VAL A 298 5.02 1.34 -7.30
CA VAL A 298 3.83 2.20 -7.27
C VAL A 298 2.96 1.78 -8.46
N PRO A 299 1.72 1.32 -8.23
CA PRO A 299 0.83 0.94 -9.33
C PRO A 299 0.58 2.10 -10.30
N GLY A 300 0.44 1.79 -11.59
CA GLY A 300 0.09 2.78 -12.62
C GLY A 300 -1.35 3.28 -12.52
N GLN A 301 -2.24 2.49 -11.92
CA GLN A 301 -3.63 2.82 -11.68
C GLN A 301 -4.08 2.30 -10.32
N ALA A 302 -5.04 2.98 -9.69
CA ALA A 302 -5.62 2.52 -8.45
C ALA A 302 -6.42 1.21 -8.66
N PRO A 303 -6.22 0.19 -7.82
CA PRO A 303 -7.12 -0.96 -7.78
C PRO A 303 -8.56 -0.51 -7.54
N PHE A 304 -9.52 -1.12 -8.24
CA PHE A 304 -10.95 -0.77 -8.12
C PHE A 304 -11.46 -0.88 -6.68
N ASP A 305 -10.92 -1.82 -5.91
CA ASP A 305 -11.31 -2.13 -4.54
C ASP A 305 -10.49 -1.35 -3.49
N LEU A 306 -9.57 -0.44 -3.86
CA LEU A 306 -8.64 0.25 -2.94
C LEU A 306 -9.32 0.91 -1.72
N TYR A 307 -10.53 1.44 -1.90
CA TYR A 307 -11.32 2.11 -0.85
C TYR A 307 -12.46 1.23 -0.31
N SER A 308 -12.51 -0.05 -0.70
CA SER A 308 -13.45 -1.00 -0.15
C SER A 308 -13.03 -1.43 1.25
N ARG A 309 -13.99 -1.90 2.05
CA ARG A 309 -13.71 -2.40 3.40
C ARG A 309 -12.89 -3.70 3.39
N ASP A 310 -13.00 -4.47 2.30
CA ASP A 310 -12.38 -5.79 2.17
C ASP A 310 -10.99 -5.72 1.52
N TYR A 311 -10.50 -4.51 1.21
CA TYR A 311 -9.16 -4.31 0.69
C TYR A 311 -8.09 -4.64 1.73
N GLU A 312 -7.16 -5.50 1.35
CA GLU A 312 -6.03 -5.89 2.19
C GLU A 312 -4.74 -5.27 1.67
N LYS A 313 -4.11 -4.44 2.50
CA LYS A 313 -2.78 -3.90 2.24
C LYS A 313 -1.68 -4.88 2.63
N GLY A 314 -0.50 -4.72 2.04
CA GLY A 314 0.72 -5.38 2.49
C GLY A 314 1.72 -5.60 1.37
N LEU A 315 2.95 -5.93 1.77
CA LEU A 315 4.00 -6.41 0.88
C LEU A 315 4.15 -7.92 1.05
N GLU A 316 4.56 -8.61 -0.02
CA GLU A 316 4.98 -10.00 0.14
C GLU A 316 6.27 -10.05 0.96
N LEU A 317 6.28 -10.88 2.00
CA LEU A 317 7.43 -11.10 2.86
C LEU A 317 8.03 -12.46 2.57
N TYR A 318 9.30 -12.46 2.20
CA TYR A 318 10.13 -13.62 1.99
C TYR A 318 11.18 -13.73 3.11
N SER A 319 11.58 -14.96 3.38
CA SER A 319 12.76 -15.25 4.19
C SER A 319 13.58 -16.28 3.47
N SER A 320 14.83 -15.95 3.16
CA SER A 320 15.73 -16.83 2.40
C SER A 320 15.11 -17.26 1.06
N ASN A 321 14.50 -16.32 0.33
CA ASN A 321 13.76 -16.54 -0.92
C ASN A 321 12.49 -17.40 -0.81
N VAL A 322 12.05 -17.79 0.39
CA VAL A 322 10.80 -18.54 0.61
C VAL A 322 9.70 -17.60 1.03
N LEU A 323 8.56 -17.65 0.35
CA LEU A 323 7.38 -16.84 0.67
C LEU A 323 6.82 -17.23 2.05
N ILE A 324 6.76 -16.23 2.93
CA ILE A 324 6.25 -16.35 4.30
C ILE A 324 4.83 -15.80 4.39
N MET A 325 4.59 -14.62 3.81
CA MET A 325 3.32 -13.91 3.90
C MET A 325 3.06 -13.12 2.63
N GLU A 326 1.87 -13.26 2.05
CA GLU A 326 1.50 -12.55 0.82
C GLU A 326 1.22 -11.07 1.07
N LYS A 327 0.66 -10.76 2.25
CA LYS A 327 0.27 -9.40 2.62
C LYS A 327 0.72 -9.06 4.03
N CYS A 328 1.97 -8.61 4.13
CA CYS A 328 2.52 -8.09 5.38
C CYS A 328 2.16 -6.61 5.56
N ALA A 329 0.99 -6.36 6.16
CA ALA A 329 0.45 -5.03 6.43
C ALA A 329 1.36 -4.16 7.31
N ASP A 330 2.15 -4.76 8.20
CA ASP A 330 3.04 -4.07 9.15
C ASP A 330 4.27 -3.44 8.48
N LEU A 331 4.58 -3.81 7.23
CA LEU A 331 5.67 -3.21 6.45
C LEU A 331 5.28 -1.87 5.80
N LEU A 332 3.99 -1.53 5.78
CA LEU A 332 3.47 -0.34 5.13
C LEU A 332 2.55 0.47 6.06
N PRO A 333 2.73 1.79 6.15
CA PRO A 333 1.71 2.64 6.77
C PRO A 333 0.45 2.72 5.90
N ASP A 334 -0.69 3.07 6.51
CA ASP A 334 -2.00 3.10 5.82
C ASP A 334 -2.05 4.07 4.64
N TYR A 335 -1.33 5.19 4.71
CA TYR A 335 -1.27 6.17 3.61
C TYR A 335 -0.40 5.72 2.42
N TYR A 336 0.32 4.60 2.53
CA TYR A 336 1.02 3.92 1.43
C TYR A 336 0.45 2.53 1.14
N ASN A 337 -0.82 2.28 1.50
CA ASN A 337 -1.50 1.01 1.28
C ASN A 337 -1.60 0.57 -0.20
N PHE A 338 -1.34 1.48 -1.15
CA PHE A 338 -1.29 1.20 -2.58
C PHE A 338 0.02 0.55 -3.05
N VAL A 339 1.11 0.69 -2.29
CA VAL A 339 2.41 0.15 -2.70
C VAL A 339 2.33 -1.38 -2.76
N ARG A 340 2.96 -1.95 -3.78
CA ARG A 340 3.14 -3.39 -3.97
C ARG A 340 4.61 -3.72 -3.97
N GLY A 341 4.94 -4.97 -3.76
CA GLY A 341 6.33 -5.40 -3.80
C GLY A 341 6.63 -6.53 -2.86
N VAL A 342 7.92 -6.84 -2.81
CA VAL A 342 8.49 -7.94 -2.06
C VAL A 342 9.53 -7.39 -1.10
N VAL A 343 9.65 -8.01 0.07
CA VAL A 343 10.74 -7.81 1.03
C VAL A 343 11.29 -9.18 1.38
N ASP A 344 12.58 -9.42 1.15
CA ASP A 344 13.26 -10.68 1.46
C ASP A 344 14.33 -10.45 2.53
N SER A 345 14.25 -11.18 3.64
CA SER A 345 15.16 -11.04 4.76
C SER A 345 15.44 -12.36 5.46
N SER A 346 16.73 -12.68 5.64
CA SER A 346 17.23 -13.83 6.40
C SER A 346 17.09 -13.64 7.92
N ASP A 347 16.95 -12.38 8.37
CA ASP A 347 16.92 -11.97 9.77
C ASP A 347 15.54 -12.05 10.43
N VAL A 348 14.50 -12.39 9.67
CA VAL A 348 13.13 -12.42 10.19
C VAL A 348 12.90 -13.68 11.03
N SER A 349 12.52 -13.47 12.29
CA SER A 349 12.14 -14.56 13.19
C SER A 349 10.71 -15.04 12.92
N LEU A 350 10.63 -16.20 12.27
CA LEU A 350 9.39 -16.85 11.90
C LEU A 350 8.71 -17.48 13.12
N ASN A 351 7.38 -17.55 13.10
CA ASN A 351 6.65 -18.43 14.00
C ASN A 351 6.71 -19.90 13.52
N ILE A 352 6.14 -20.83 14.30
CA ILE A 352 6.17 -22.26 13.97
C ILE A 352 5.43 -22.57 12.65
N SER A 353 4.34 -21.87 12.34
CA SER A 353 3.60 -22.05 11.08
C SER A 353 4.29 -21.41 9.86
N ARG A 354 5.25 -20.51 10.11
CA ARG A 354 5.83 -19.58 9.13
C ARG A 354 4.78 -18.75 8.39
N GLU A 355 3.64 -18.47 9.04
CA GLU A 355 2.56 -17.64 8.49
C GLU A 355 2.40 -16.32 9.27
N THR A 356 2.93 -16.21 10.50
CA THR A 356 2.92 -14.96 11.28
C THR A 356 4.29 -14.70 11.94
N LEU A 357 4.53 -13.45 12.34
CA LEU A 357 5.84 -13.00 12.80
C LEU A 357 5.93 -12.99 14.32
N GLN A 358 7.06 -13.44 14.89
CA GLN A 358 7.26 -13.46 16.35
C GLN A 358 7.80 -12.14 16.91
N GLN A 359 8.55 -11.36 16.12
CA GLN A 359 9.19 -10.12 16.56
C GLN A 359 8.75 -8.89 15.78
N THR A 360 8.06 -7.96 16.45
CA THR A 360 7.57 -6.70 15.87
C THR A 360 8.65 -5.63 15.68
N ARG A 361 9.78 -5.67 16.41
CA ARG A 361 10.74 -4.54 16.41
C ARG A 361 11.58 -4.45 15.13
N GLN A 362 12.08 -5.57 14.62
CA GLN A 362 12.83 -5.61 13.35
C GLN A 362 11.93 -5.18 12.19
N LEU A 363 10.70 -5.72 12.16
CA LEU A 363 9.68 -5.38 11.19
C LEU A 363 9.36 -3.88 11.18
N GLN A 364 9.15 -3.28 12.35
CA GLN A 364 8.94 -1.83 12.49
C GLN A 364 10.14 -1.01 11.98
N ALA A 365 11.36 -1.48 12.18
CA ALA A 365 12.55 -0.80 11.69
C ALA A 365 12.68 -0.90 10.16
N MET A 366 12.33 -2.04 9.56
CA MET A 366 12.22 -2.19 8.11
C MET A 366 11.13 -1.29 7.54
N ALA A 367 9.92 -1.31 8.13
CA ALA A 367 8.78 -0.48 7.73
C ALA A 367 9.13 1.01 7.69
N ARG A 368 9.86 1.53 8.71
CA ARG A 368 10.32 2.93 8.72
C ARG A 368 11.30 3.28 7.61
N ARG A 369 12.18 2.35 7.22
CA ARG A 369 13.13 2.55 6.11
C ARG A 369 12.40 2.50 4.77
N ILE A 370 11.48 1.56 4.62
CA ILE A 370 10.59 1.44 3.45
C ILE A 370 9.74 2.71 3.29
N GLU A 371 9.09 3.18 4.35
CA GLU A 371 8.31 4.43 4.38
C GLU A 371 9.14 5.61 3.85
N LYS A 372 10.36 5.80 4.38
CA LYS A 372 11.26 6.88 3.93
C LYS A 372 11.66 6.74 2.46
N LYS A 373 11.91 5.51 2.01
CA LYS A 373 12.28 5.25 0.61
C LYS A 373 11.12 5.55 -0.33
N ILE A 374 9.90 5.13 0.02
CA ILE A 374 8.68 5.46 -0.73
C ILE A 374 8.52 6.98 -0.83
N THR A 375 8.59 7.70 0.30
CA THR A 375 8.49 9.18 0.30
C THR A 375 9.53 9.80 -0.64
N SER A 376 10.79 9.38 -0.53
CA SER A 376 11.87 9.92 -1.37
C SER A 376 11.68 9.64 -2.87
N GLU A 377 11.16 8.47 -3.24
CA GLU A 377 10.87 8.15 -4.64
C GLU A 377 9.67 8.94 -5.18
N LEU A 378 8.66 9.18 -4.35
CA LEU A 378 7.54 10.04 -4.71
C LEU A 378 7.98 11.50 -4.87
N GLU A 379 8.86 12.01 -3.99
CA GLU A 379 9.48 13.33 -4.15
C GLU A 379 10.32 13.42 -5.43
N ALA A 380 11.13 12.40 -5.72
CA ALA A 380 11.93 12.36 -6.94
C ALA A 380 11.05 12.31 -8.20
N MET A 381 9.94 11.56 -8.16
CA MET A 381 8.96 11.53 -9.25
C MET A 381 8.30 12.90 -9.41
N ARG A 382 7.88 13.54 -8.32
CA ARG A 382 7.31 14.90 -8.30
C ARG A 382 8.23 15.94 -8.95
N ASP A 383 9.52 15.88 -8.61
CA ASP A 383 10.49 16.92 -8.99
C ASP A 383 11.09 16.70 -10.38
N ASN A 384 11.22 15.45 -10.83
CA ASN A 384 11.88 15.11 -12.09
C ASN A 384 10.93 14.61 -13.20
N ASP A 385 9.72 14.16 -12.84
CA ASP A 385 8.71 13.64 -13.77
C ASP A 385 7.29 14.04 -13.33
N ARG A 386 7.02 15.35 -13.45
CA ARG A 386 5.77 15.98 -12.99
C ARG A 386 4.53 15.35 -13.63
N GLU A 387 4.56 14.96 -14.90
CA GLU A 387 3.40 14.40 -15.60
C GLU A 387 2.99 13.06 -15.01
N THR A 388 3.95 12.15 -14.80
CA THR A 388 3.69 10.86 -14.13
C THR A 388 3.24 11.08 -12.69
N TYR A 389 3.82 12.06 -11.99
CA TYR A 389 3.42 12.37 -10.62
C TYR A 389 1.98 12.89 -10.49
N GLU A 390 1.51 13.72 -11.43
CA GLU A 390 0.13 14.19 -11.44
C GLU A 390 -0.86 13.03 -11.65
N LYS A 391 -0.55 12.07 -12.55
CA LYS A 391 -1.34 10.84 -12.73
C LYS A 391 -1.34 9.97 -11.47
N PHE A 392 -0.19 9.82 -10.82
CA PHE A 392 -0.10 9.16 -9.52
C PHE A 392 -1.00 9.86 -8.48
N PHE A 393 -0.93 11.19 -8.40
CA PHE A 393 -1.68 11.95 -7.41
C PHE A 393 -3.19 11.90 -7.65
N GLU A 394 -3.64 11.85 -8.90
CA GLU A 394 -5.05 11.61 -9.25
C GLU A 394 -5.55 10.28 -8.69
N ASN A 395 -4.74 9.22 -8.79
CA ASN A 395 -5.10 7.87 -8.31
C ASN A 395 -5.01 7.73 -6.78
N PHE A 396 -3.96 8.29 -6.17
CA PHE A 396 -3.57 7.94 -4.79
C PHE A 396 -3.50 9.13 -3.82
N GLY A 397 -3.61 10.37 -4.31
CA GLY A 397 -3.46 11.59 -3.50
C GLY A 397 -4.46 11.68 -2.35
N ARG A 398 -5.66 11.11 -2.50
CA ARG A 398 -6.67 11.00 -1.43
C ARG A 398 -6.12 10.24 -0.20
N GLY A 399 -5.35 9.17 -0.43
CA GLY A 399 -4.76 8.37 0.65
C GLY A 399 -3.70 9.16 1.45
N LEU A 400 -2.92 9.98 0.76
CA LEU A 400 -1.92 10.86 1.40
C LEU A 400 -2.58 11.91 2.29
N LYS A 401 -3.64 12.56 1.78
CA LYS A 401 -4.44 13.55 2.54
C LYS A 401 -5.11 12.91 3.76
N TYR A 402 -5.69 11.72 3.57
CA TYR A 402 -6.27 10.95 4.67
C TYR A 402 -5.24 10.59 5.73
N GLY A 403 -4.00 10.25 5.34
CA GLY A 403 -2.90 9.99 6.28
C GLY A 403 -2.60 11.17 7.21
N ILE A 404 -2.67 12.40 6.71
CA ILE A 404 -2.49 13.60 7.53
C ILE A 404 -3.69 13.81 8.45
N TYR A 405 -4.91 13.66 7.92
CA TYR A 405 -6.14 13.83 8.70
C TYR A 405 -6.27 12.79 9.82
N SER A 406 -6.15 11.49 9.51
CA SER A 406 -6.32 10.40 10.47
C SER A 406 -5.24 10.37 11.56
N SER A 407 -4.08 10.94 11.27
CA SER A 407 -3.00 11.15 12.25
C SER A 407 -3.12 12.47 13.03
N TYR A 408 -4.22 13.22 12.88
CA TYR A 408 -4.42 14.53 13.50
C TYR A 408 -3.26 15.50 13.23
N GLY A 409 -2.72 15.47 12.01
CA GLY A 409 -1.62 16.34 11.58
C GLY A 409 -0.22 15.85 11.95
N MET A 410 -0.08 14.75 12.72
CA MET A 410 1.24 14.23 13.11
C MET A 410 2.12 13.83 11.91
N LYS A 411 1.51 13.48 10.77
CA LYS A 411 2.21 13.11 9.53
C LYS A 411 2.35 14.25 8.50
N LYS A 412 2.05 15.49 8.89
CA LYS A 412 2.11 16.62 7.95
C LYS A 412 3.52 16.87 7.42
N ASP A 413 4.54 16.74 8.25
CA ASP A 413 5.92 17.06 7.85
C ASP A 413 6.47 16.05 6.82
N GLU A 414 5.99 14.81 6.85
CA GLU A 414 6.36 13.77 5.87
C GLU A 414 5.51 13.82 4.60
N LEU A 415 4.21 14.16 4.69
CA LEU A 415 3.28 14.00 3.57
C LEU A 415 2.91 15.31 2.86
N ALA A 416 3.01 16.47 3.52
CA ALA A 416 2.56 17.74 2.94
C ALA A 416 3.32 18.12 1.66
N GLY A 417 4.61 17.78 1.58
CA GLY A 417 5.43 18.00 0.38
C GLY A 417 4.93 17.20 -0.83
N LEU A 418 4.21 16.11 -0.62
CA LEU A 418 3.69 15.26 -1.69
C LEU A 418 2.34 15.78 -2.24
N LEU A 419 1.71 16.74 -1.59
CA LEU A 419 0.38 17.19 -1.97
C LEU A 419 0.41 18.16 -3.16
N LEU A 420 -0.56 17.99 -4.06
CA LEU A 420 -0.86 18.91 -5.14
C LEU A 420 -2.27 19.47 -5.03
N PHE A 421 -2.42 20.72 -5.43
CA PHE A 421 -3.69 21.43 -5.48
C PHE A 421 -3.75 22.31 -6.72
N TRP A 422 -4.96 22.55 -7.24
CA TRP A 422 -5.12 23.41 -8.39
C TRP A 422 -5.02 24.88 -7.98
N SER A 423 -4.07 25.61 -8.55
CA SER A 423 -3.93 27.05 -8.34
C SER A 423 -4.94 27.82 -9.21
N ALA A 424 -5.76 28.67 -8.59
CA ALA A 424 -6.68 29.54 -9.31
C ALA A 424 -5.96 30.63 -10.11
N ARG A 425 -4.78 31.08 -9.67
CA ARG A 425 -3.98 32.09 -10.37
C ARG A 425 -3.16 31.49 -11.51
N GLU A 426 -2.45 30.40 -11.24
CA GLU A 426 -1.53 29.77 -12.20
C GLU A 426 -2.23 28.81 -13.16
N GLN A 427 -3.47 28.40 -12.87
CA GLN A 427 -4.30 27.51 -13.71
C GLN A 427 -3.63 26.16 -13.99
N LYS A 428 -2.95 25.60 -12.98
CA LYS A 428 -2.30 24.29 -13.00
C LYS A 428 -2.20 23.69 -11.60
N MET A 429 -1.82 22.43 -11.50
CA MET A 429 -1.46 21.83 -10.22
C MET A 429 -0.16 22.44 -9.69
N VAL A 430 -0.14 22.76 -8.40
CA VAL A 430 1.03 23.26 -7.67
C VAL A 430 1.14 22.55 -6.32
N THR A 431 2.36 22.44 -5.82
CA THR A 431 2.68 22.04 -4.46
C THR A 431 2.50 23.23 -3.50
N LEU A 432 2.40 22.93 -2.20
CA LEU A 432 2.42 23.97 -1.15
C LEU A 432 3.75 24.75 -1.14
N GLN A 433 4.86 24.08 -1.44
CA GLN A 433 6.18 24.70 -1.57
C GLN A 433 6.20 25.73 -2.70
N GLU A 434 5.70 25.37 -3.89
CA GLU A 434 5.61 26.28 -5.04
C GLU A 434 4.67 27.45 -4.75
N TYR A 435 3.55 27.21 -4.07
CA TYR A 435 2.64 28.28 -3.64
C TYR A 435 3.37 29.29 -2.73
N VAL A 436 4.04 28.82 -1.67
CA VAL A 436 4.73 29.72 -0.73
C VAL A 436 5.91 30.45 -1.38
N ALA A 437 6.60 29.80 -2.31
CA ALA A 437 7.66 30.44 -3.10
C ALA A 437 7.11 31.58 -3.99
N ALA A 438 5.89 31.43 -4.51
CA ALA A 438 5.22 32.42 -5.35
C ALA A 438 4.41 33.48 -4.56
N MET A 439 4.35 33.38 -3.22
CA MET A 439 3.60 34.33 -2.38
C MET A 439 4.15 35.76 -2.56
N PRO A 440 3.32 36.73 -2.97
CA PRO A 440 3.70 38.14 -3.00
C PRO A 440 3.87 38.71 -1.60
N ALA A 441 4.59 39.83 -1.51
CA ALA A 441 4.77 40.56 -0.26
C ALA A 441 3.42 40.95 0.37
N GLY A 442 3.31 40.78 1.69
CA GLY A 442 2.10 41.10 2.46
C GLY A 442 1.06 39.97 2.52
N GLN A 443 1.20 38.90 1.74
CA GLN A 443 0.37 37.72 1.91
C GLN A 443 0.78 36.95 3.18
N LYS A 444 -0.17 36.73 4.10
CA LYS A 444 0.11 36.13 5.43
C LYS A 444 -0.17 34.63 5.52
N ALA A 445 -0.96 34.08 4.61
CA ALA A 445 -1.48 32.72 4.68
C ALA A 445 -1.54 32.07 3.28
N ILE A 446 -1.58 30.75 3.24
CA ILE A 446 -1.99 29.96 2.08
C ILE A 446 -3.52 29.97 2.05
N TYR A 447 -4.10 30.64 1.06
CA TYR A 447 -5.55 30.70 0.90
C TYR A 447 -6.04 29.52 0.07
N TYR A 448 -7.15 28.92 0.51
CA TYR A 448 -7.79 27.83 -0.21
C TYR A 448 -9.32 27.93 -0.15
N ALA A 449 -9.98 27.33 -1.14
CA ALA A 449 -11.42 27.16 -1.20
C ALA A 449 -11.72 25.67 -1.39
N ALA A 450 -12.58 25.10 -0.55
CA ALA A 450 -12.96 23.69 -0.61
C ALA A 450 -14.40 23.54 -1.15
N GLY A 451 -14.62 22.56 -2.02
CA GLY A 451 -15.90 22.28 -2.64
C GLY A 451 -15.86 21.07 -3.56
N ASP A 452 -16.91 20.88 -4.35
CA ASP A 452 -17.11 19.73 -5.24
C ASP A 452 -16.82 20.04 -6.72
N ASP A 453 -16.77 21.33 -7.10
CA ASP A 453 -16.60 21.74 -8.49
C ASP A 453 -15.59 22.89 -8.64
N ARG A 454 -14.54 22.64 -9.41
CA ARG A 454 -13.45 23.60 -9.62
C ARG A 454 -13.92 24.88 -10.31
N GLU A 455 -14.84 24.77 -11.27
CA GLU A 455 -15.32 25.92 -12.03
C GLU A 455 -16.18 26.84 -11.17
N ARG A 456 -17.03 26.28 -10.30
CA ARG A 456 -17.79 27.02 -9.31
C ARG A 456 -16.87 27.70 -8.31
N LEU A 457 -15.91 26.97 -7.74
CA LEU A 457 -14.96 27.51 -6.76
C LEU A 457 -14.19 28.72 -7.32
N SER A 458 -13.72 28.66 -8.57
CA SER A 458 -12.98 29.76 -9.19
C SER A 458 -13.82 31.03 -9.43
N LYS A 459 -15.15 30.90 -9.47
CA LYS A 459 -16.12 31.98 -9.66
C LYS A 459 -16.76 32.45 -8.36
N MET A 460 -16.34 31.91 -7.21
CA MET A 460 -16.87 32.38 -5.92
C MET A 460 -16.45 33.83 -5.69
N PRO A 461 -17.36 34.72 -5.26
CA PRO A 461 -17.05 36.14 -5.04
C PRO A 461 -15.85 36.38 -4.13
N VAL A 462 -15.66 35.52 -3.11
CA VAL A 462 -14.52 35.62 -2.21
C VAL A 462 -13.20 35.17 -2.85
N VAL A 463 -13.23 34.18 -3.75
CA VAL A 463 -12.05 33.74 -4.50
C VAL A 463 -11.63 34.84 -5.47
N GLU A 464 -12.58 35.42 -6.21
CA GLU A 464 -12.32 36.57 -7.07
C GLU A 464 -11.73 37.77 -6.29
N ALA A 465 -12.22 38.04 -5.08
CA ALA A 465 -11.70 39.10 -4.23
C ALA A 465 -10.26 38.85 -3.76
N VAL A 466 -9.89 37.60 -3.44
CA VAL A 466 -8.51 37.23 -3.10
C VAL A 466 -7.60 37.38 -4.31
N LEU A 467 -8.03 36.90 -5.48
CA LEU A 467 -7.30 37.02 -6.74
C LEU A 467 -7.10 38.49 -7.15
N ALA A 468 -8.11 39.35 -6.94
CA ALA A 468 -8.02 40.79 -7.21
C ALA A 468 -6.99 41.51 -6.34
N LYS A 469 -6.67 40.98 -5.15
CA LYS A 469 -5.57 41.45 -4.30
C LYS A 469 -4.19 40.95 -4.75
N GLY A 470 -4.14 40.15 -5.81
CA GLY A 470 -2.92 39.55 -6.35
C GLY A 470 -2.44 38.32 -5.58
N TYR A 471 -3.27 37.77 -4.70
CA TYR A 471 -2.99 36.55 -3.94
C TYR A 471 -3.57 35.35 -4.69
N ASP A 472 -2.92 34.19 -4.58
CA ASP A 472 -3.43 32.95 -5.17
C ASP A 472 -4.41 32.23 -4.23
N VAL A 473 -5.25 31.36 -4.78
CA VAL A 473 -6.17 30.49 -4.02
C VAL A 473 -6.04 29.06 -4.53
N LEU A 474 -5.79 28.12 -3.63
CA LEU A 474 -5.84 26.69 -3.94
C LEU A 474 -7.30 26.22 -4.01
N LEU A 475 -7.69 25.61 -5.12
CA LEU A 475 -9.03 25.03 -5.32
C LEU A 475 -8.99 23.54 -4.95
N CYS A 476 -9.60 23.25 -3.81
CA CYS A 476 -9.66 21.92 -3.20
C CYS A 476 -11.00 21.27 -3.54
N THR A 477 -10.96 20.15 -4.27
CA THR A 477 -12.16 19.52 -4.85
C THR A 477 -12.52 18.16 -4.25
N GLN A 478 -11.71 17.67 -3.30
CA GLN A 478 -11.95 16.39 -2.63
C GLN A 478 -12.54 16.64 -1.25
N ASP A 479 -13.52 15.82 -0.86
CA ASP A 479 -14.15 15.80 0.46
C ASP A 479 -13.15 15.78 1.64
N VAL A 480 -11.99 15.12 1.47
CA VAL A 480 -10.93 15.02 2.48
C VAL A 480 -10.08 16.29 2.61
N ASP A 481 -10.10 17.20 1.62
CA ASP A 481 -9.19 18.34 1.56
C ASP A 481 -9.34 19.27 2.76
N GLU A 482 -10.59 19.61 3.10
CA GLU A 482 -10.92 20.49 4.21
C GLU A 482 -10.43 19.92 5.54
N PHE A 483 -10.69 18.63 5.78
CA PHE A 483 -10.24 17.93 6.98
C PHE A 483 -8.70 17.83 7.04
N CYS A 484 -8.05 17.60 5.90
CA CYS A 484 -6.60 17.56 5.78
C CYS A 484 -5.99 18.90 6.19
N PHE A 485 -6.45 20.02 5.61
CA PHE A 485 -5.91 21.34 5.91
C PHE A 485 -6.19 21.80 7.34
N GLN A 486 -7.37 21.48 7.89
CA GLN A 486 -7.65 21.75 9.31
C GLN A 486 -6.72 20.96 10.25
N ALA A 487 -6.40 19.70 9.92
CA ALA A 487 -5.45 18.90 10.69
C ALA A 487 -4.01 19.45 10.56
N MET A 488 -3.63 19.97 9.40
CA MET A 488 -2.31 20.56 9.15
C MET A 488 -2.09 21.88 9.91
N ARG A 489 -3.10 22.77 9.89
CA ARG A 489 -3.10 24.16 10.39
C ARG A 489 -2.15 25.12 9.67
N ASP A 490 -0.92 24.67 9.46
CA ASP A 490 0.17 25.42 8.85
C ASP A 490 1.03 24.49 7.99
N PHE A 491 1.85 25.11 7.13
CA PHE A 491 2.86 24.44 6.31
C PHE A 491 4.19 25.18 6.41
N THR A 492 5.28 24.45 6.60
CA THR A 492 6.65 25.00 6.59
C THR A 492 7.30 24.73 5.25
N ALA A 493 7.39 25.76 4.42
CA ALA A 493 8.11 25.72 3.17
C ALA A 493 9.61 25.88 3.44
N LYS A 494 10.43 24.99 2.87
CA LYS A 494 11.85 24.89 3.21
C LYS A 494 12.75 25.54 2.17
N GLY A 495 13.90 26.06 2.61
CA GLY A 495 14.97 26.49 1.71
C GLY A 495 14.58 27.61 0.75
N LEU A 496 13.74 28.55 1.20
CA LEU A 496 13.33 29.69 0.39
C LEU A 496 14.39 30.80 0.45
N PRO A 497 14.51 31.66 -0.58
CA PRO A 497 15.41 32.81 -0.52
C PRO A 497 15.12 33.65 0.73
N LYS A 498 16.16 33.97 1.49
CA LYS A 498 16.03 34.75 2.72
C LYS A 498 15.46 36.14 2.45
N THR A 499 14.52 36.55 3.29
CA THR A 499 14.01 37.92 3.29
C THR A 499 14.91 38.84 4.10
N TYR A 500 15.26 40.00 3.54
CA TYR A 500 16.14 40.98 4.17
C TYR A 500 15.36 42.16 4.72
N GLU A 501 15.84 42.73 5.82
CA GLU A 501 15.19 43.84 6.54
C GLU A 501 15.14 45.14 5.71
N ASP A 502 16.11 45.33 4.82
CA ASP A 502 16.18 46.47 3.90
C ASP A 502 16.90 46.12 2.59
N ASP A 503 16.79 47.02 1.60
CA ASP A 503 17.42 46.87 0.29
C ASP A 503 18.96 46.81 0.37
N ALA A 504 19.58 47.48 1.36
CA ALA A 504 21.04 47.49 1.48
C ALA A 504 21.56 46.11 1.92
N ALA A 505 20.86 45.44 2.84
CA ALA A 505 21.15 44.08 3.27
C ALA A 505 20.93 43.07 2.13
N ARG A 506 19.85 43.24 1.34
CA ARG A 506 19.59 42.43 0.15
C ARG A 506 20.70 42.60 -0.89
N GLU A 507 21.05 43.83 -1.26
CA GLU A 507 22.11 44.12 -2.24
C GLU A 507 23.48 43.61 -1.78
N ALA A 508 23.79 43.72 -0.48
CA ALA A 508 25.02 43.17 0.09
C ALA A 508 25.07 41.65 -0.01
N ALA A 509 23.95 40.96 0.23
CA ALA A 509 23.86 39.51 0.09
C ALA A 509 23.93 39.07 -1.38
N GLU A 510 23.22 39.74 -2.29
CA GLU A 510 23.31 39.49 -3.73
C GLU A 510 24.75 39.66 -4.24
N LYS A 511 25.46 40.67 -3.75
CA LYS A 511 26.88 40.86 -4.05
C LYS A 511 27.75 39.75 -3.47
N ALA A 512 27.51 39.33 -2.22
CA ALA A 512 28.25 38.23 -1.61
C ALA A 512 28.08 36.93 -2.40
N VAL A 513 26.85 36.64 -2.87
CA VAL A 513 26.57 35.50 -3.76
C VAL A 513 27.31 35.64 -5.09
N ALA A 514 27.32 36.83 -5.70
CA ALA A 514 28.10 37.10 -6.91
C ALA A 514 29.62 36.93 -6.71
N ASP A 515 30.11 37.19 -5.50
CA ASP A 515 31.50 37.00 -5.08
C ASP A 515 31.82 35.55 -4.62
N GLY A 516 30.85 34.61 -4.74
CA GLY A 516 31.04 33.18 -4.53
C GLY A 516 30.51 32.62 -3.20
N ALA A 517 29.73 33.39 -2.43
CA ALA A 517 29.02 32.87 -1.27
C ALA A 517 27.80 32.02 -1.69
N GLU A 518 27.43 31.05 -0.85
CA GLU A 518 26.16 30.34 -1.02
C GLU A 518 24.97 31.28 -0.76
N PRO A 519 23.87 31.16 -1.52
CA PRO A 519 22.66 31.93 -1.27
C PRO A 519 22.12 31.66 0.13
N GLU A 520 21.83 32.71 0.90
CA GLU A 520 21.16 32.54 2.18
C GLU A 520 19.70 32.10 1.97
N VAL A 521 19.31 31.04 2.68
CA VAL A 521 17.96 30.50 2.64
C VAL A 521 17.34 30.47 4.03
N GLU A 522 16.01 30.49 4.09
CA GLU A 522 15.22 30.38 5.31
C GLU A 522 13.99 29.49 5.09
N ASP A 523 13.53 28.87 6.18
CA ASP A 523 12.26 28.16 6.20
C ASP A 523 11.14 29.14 6.60
N ARG A 524 10.00 29.08 5.92
CA ARG A 524 8.84 29.95 6.18
C ARG A 524 7.62 29.11 6.51
N THR A 525 7.12 29.25 7.74
CA THR A 525 5.86 28.63 8.18
C THR A 525 4.68 29.57 7.90
N VAL A 526 3.67 29.07 7.20
CA VAL A 526 2.51 29.84 6.75
C VAL A 526 1.23 29.10 7.13
N GLU A 527 0.25 29.80 7.70
CA GLU A 527 -1.06 29.24 8.05
C GLU A 527 -1.87 28.88 6.80
N LEU A 528 -2.71 27.85 6.91
CA LEU A 528 -3.70 27.48 5.90
C LEU A 528 -5.04 28.13 6.27
N LYS A 529 -5.60 28.97 5.39
CA LYS A 529 -6.87 29.66 5.63
C LYS A 529 -7.90 29.39 4.54
N ASN A 530 -9.05 28.87 4.96
CA ASN A 530 -10.22 28.73 4.09
C ASN A 530 -10.79 30.12 3.80
N VAL A 531 -11.02 30.46 2.54
CA VAL A 531 -11.58 31.76 2.13
C VAL A 531 -13.03 31.98 2.60
N THR A 532 -13.73 30.94 3.03
CA THR A 532 -15.09 31.03 3.58
C THR A 532 -15.11 31.17 5.11
N SER A 533 -13.95 31.10 5.78
CA SER A 533 -13.88 31.25 7.22
C SER A 533 -14.13 32.70 7.67
N GLY A 534 -14.72 32.86 8.86
CA GLY A 534 -14.96 34.17 9.46
C GLY A 534 -13.68 34.94 9.84
N ASP A 535 -12.56 34.26 10.01
CA ASP A 535 -11.26 34.84 10.41
C ASP A 535 -10.33 35.17 9.24
N LEU A 536 -10.88 35.28 8.03
CA LEU A 536 -10.17 35.66 6.83
C LEU A 536 -9.69 37.13 6.91
N ASP A 537 -8.46 37.31 7.36
CA ASP A 537 -7.81 38.61 7.59
C ASP A 537 -7.29 39.27 6.30
N LEU A 538 -8.16 39.50 5.32
CA LEU A 538 -7.80 40.16 4.06
C LEU A 538 -7.96 41.67 4.09
N ALA A 539 -8.89 42.18 4.91
CA ALA A 539 -9.25 43.58 4.94
C ALA A 539 -8.24 44.40 5.76
N THR A 540 -7.98 45.63 5.34
CA THR A 540 -7.16 46.56 6.12
C THR A 540 -7.84 46.91 7.44
N ASP A 541 -7.07 47.35 8.44
CA ASP A 541 -7.65 47.79 9.71
C ASP A 541 -8.67 48.93 9.53
N GLU A 542 -8.48 49.76 8.50
CA GLU A 542 -9.44 50.81 8.12
C GLU A 542 -10.72 50.22 7.52
N GLU A 543 -10.62 49.29 6.56
CA GLU A 543 -11.79 48.60 5.97
C GLU A 543 -12.60 47.84 7.02
N LYS A 544 -11.93 47.18 7.98
CA LYS A 544 -12.59 46.51 9.11
C LYS A 544 -13.34 47.50 9.98
N LYS A 545 -12.69 48.62 10.34
CA LYS A 545 -13.31 49.65 11.17
C LYS A 545 -14.52 50.28 10.46
N GLU A 546 -14.42 50.56 9.17
CA GLU A 546 -15.54 51.04 8.36
C GLU A 546 -16.71 50.03 8.35
N ALA A 547 -16.42 48.74 8.18
CA ALA A 547 -17.44 47.70 8.20
C ALA A 547 -18.08 47.53 9.58
N GLU A 548 -17.32 47.63 10.66
CA GLU A 548 -17.85 47.60 12.03
C GLU A 548 -18.74 48.82 12.33
N GLU A 549 -18.32 50.02 11.94
CA GLU A 549 -19.10 51.25 12.10
C GLU A 549 -20.38 51.19 11.26
N ALA A 550 -20.29 50.73 10.01
CA ALA A 550 -21.46 50.51 9.15
C ALA A 550 -22.39 49.43 9.73
N THR A 551 -21.84 48.38 10.34
CA THR A 551 -22.64 47.34 11.00
C THR A 551 -23.39 47.91 12.20
N LYS A 552 -22.73 48.69 13.05
CA LYS A 552 -23.36 49.37 14.20
C LYS A 552 -24.43 50.38 13.75
N ALA A 553 -24.15 51.16 12.71
CA ALA A 553 -25.09 52.14 12.18
C ALA A 553 -26.37 51.50 11.61
N ASN A 554 -26.32 50.22 11.21
CA ASN A 554 -27.44 49.46 10.65
C ASN A 554 -27.91 48.31 11.56
N GLU A 555 -27.63 48.37 12.87
CA GLU A 555 -27.94 47.29 13.81
C GLU A 555 -29.43 46.91 13.81
N GLY A 556 -30.33 47.89 13.64
CA GLY A 556 -31.77 47.65 13.58
C GLY A 556 -32.19 46.83 12.36
N LEU A 557 -31.60 47.11 11.19
CA LEU A 557 -31.83 46.33 9.97
C LEU A 557 -31.28 44.91 10.13
N PHE A 558 -30.05 44.78 10.62
CA PHE A 558 -29.42 43.47 10.78
C PHE A 558 -30.06 42.61 11.87
N GLY A 559 -30.57 43.22 12.93
CA GLY A 559 -31.44 42.58 13.91
C GLY A 559 -32.71 42.03 13.26
N ALA A 560 -33.42 42.85 12.48
CA ALA A 560 -34.62 42.42 11.76
C ALA A 560 -34.34 41.30 10.74
N MET A 561 -33.22 41.37 10.02
CA MET A 561 -32.79 40.30 9.11
C MET A 561 -32.46 39.01 9.86
N LYS A 562 -31.73 39.09 10.98
CA LYS A 562 -31.42 37.94 11.82
C LYS A 562 -32.69 37.31 12.37
N ASP A 563 -33.64 38.10 12.87
CA ASP A 563 -34.91 37.62 13.39
C ASP A 563 -35.75 36.94 12.30
N ALA A 564 -35.71 37.46 11.07
CA ALA A 564 -36.36 36.84 9.91
C ALA A 564 -35.73 35.49 9.52
N LEU A 565 -34.41 35.35 9.67
CA LEU A 565 -33.67 34.12 9.34
C LEU A 565 -33.67 33.11 10.50
N GLY A 566 -33.93 33.55 11.73
CA GLY A 566 -34.03 32.67 12.90
C GLY A 566 -32.71 31.96 13.21
N GLU A 567 -32.77 30.65 13.43
CA GLU A 567 -31.61 29.80 13.75
C GLU A 567 -30.72 29.48 12.53
N LYS A 568 -31.07 29.98 11.34
CA LYS A 568 -30.30 29.73 10.11
C LYS A 568 -28.96 30.46 10.06
N VAL A 569 -28.83 31.53 10.85
CA VAL A 569 -27.62 32.34 10.99
C VAL A 569 -27.45 32.78 12.44
N GLU A 570 -26.21 32.86 12.90
CA GLU A 570 -25.89 33.43 14.21
C GLU A 570 -26.06 34.95 14.20
N LYS A 571 -25.58 35.61 13.13
CA LYS A 571 -25.66 37.06 12.96
C LYS A 571 -25.66 37.49 11.49
N VAL A 572 -25.99 38.76 11.28
CA VAL A 572 -25.89 39.47 10.00
C VAL A 572 -24.93 40.65 10.19
N ALA A 573 -23.98 40.83 9.27
CA ALA A 573 -22.96 41.87 9.36
C ALA A 573 -22.61 42.46 7.99
N VAL A 574 -21.90 43.59 7.95
CA VAL A 574 -21.31 44.10 6.69
C VAL A 574 -20.11 43.24 6.31
N SER A 575 -20.06 42.82 5.04
CA SER A 575 -18.93 42.08 4.50
C SER A 575 -17.72 42.98 4.25
N THR A 576 -16.53 42.50 4.64
CA THR A 576 -15.24 43.11 4.29
C THR A 576 -14.57 42.44 3.09
N ARG A 577 -15.12 41.33 2.59
CA ARG A 577 -14.52 40.48 1.55
C ARG A 577 -15.15 40.64 0.16
N LEU A 578 -16.29 41.31 0.04
CA LEU A 578 -17.00 41.49 -1.23
C LEU A 578 -16.57 42.77 -1.96
N ALA A 579 -16.34 42.67 -3.27
CA ALA A 579 -16.11 43.83 -4.14
C ALA A 579 -17.36 44.72 -4.23
N ALA A 580 -17.19 46.02 -4.50
CA ALA A 580 -18.29 46.99 -4.49
C ALA A 580 -19.40 46.69 -5.50
N ASP A 581 -19.03 46.20 -6.68
CA ASP A 581 -19.88 45.76 -7.79
C ASP A 581 -20.09 44.23 -7.83
N GLY A 582 -19.61 43.51 -6.80
CA GLY A 582 -19.71 42.06 -6.69
C GLY A 582 -21.04 41.57 -6.11
N ALA A 583 -21.03 40.37 -5.53
CA ALA A 583 -22.23 39.76 -4.97
C ALA A 583 -22.87 40.62 -3.85
N PRO A 584 -24.20 40.59 -3.70
CA PRO A 584 -24.91 41.37 -2.68
C PRO A 584 -24.73 40.82 -1.26
N ALA A 585 -24.44 39.52 -1.12
CA ALA A 585 -24.21 38.85 0.15
C ALA A 585 -23.37 37.59 -0.04
N VAL A 586 -22.75 37.13 1.04
CA VAL A 586 -22.03 35.85 1.15
C VAL A 586 -22.34 35.20 2.50
N ILE A 587 -22.20 33.88 2.57
CA ILE A 587 -22.32 33.13 3.81
C ILE A 587 -20.94 32.66 4.25
N THR A 588 -20.63 32.82 5.52
CA THR A 588 -19.36 32.40 6.13
C THR A 588 -19.64 31.54 7.35
N SER A 589 -18.61 30.82 7.81
CA SER A 589 -18.70 29.99 9.02
C SER A 589 -17.80 30.52 10.13
N GLU A 590 -18.33 30.54 11.36
CA GLU A 590 -17.57 30.78 12.59
C GLU A 590 -17.32 29.47 13.35
N GLY A 591 -16.18 29.41 14.04
CA GLY A 591 -15.80 28.23 14.82
C GLY A 591 -15.12 27.14 13.98
N PRO A 592 -15.02 25.91 14.51
CA PRO A 592 -14.18 24.86 13.94
C PRO A 592 -14.80 24.14 12.73
N LEU A 593 -16.12 24.24 12.53
CA LEU A 593 -16.82 23.54 11.45
C LEU A 593 -17.05 24.49 10.28
N SER A 594 -16.44 24.19 9.14
CA SER A 594 -16.66 24.94 7.91
C SER A 594 -17.91 24.49 7.15
N LEU A 595 -18.31 25.29 6.17
CA LEU A 595 -19.46 24.98 5.31
C LEU A 595 -19.26 23.69 4.51
N GLU A 596 -18.04 23.44 4.02
CA GLU A 596 -17.74 22.23 3.26
C GLU A 596 -17.71 20.99 4.16
N MET A 597 -17.19 21.09 5.40
CA MET A 597 -17.29 19.97 6.35
C MET A 597 -18.73 19.62 6.67
N GLU A 598 -19.60 20.61 6.87
CA GLU A 598 -21.03 20.35 7.08
C GLU A 598 -21.61 19.55 5.91
N LYS A 599 -21.29 19.92 4.66
CA LYS A 599 -21.74 19.20 3.47
C LYS A 599 -21.24 17.76 3.43
N VAL A 600 -19.95 17.55 3.70
CA VAL A 600 -19.34 16.21 3.70
C VAL A 600 -19.96 15.33 4.80
N LEU A 601 -20.13 15.86 6.01
CA LEU A 601 -20.73 15.13 7.13
C LEU A 601 -22.22 14.81 6.87
N ALA A 602 -22.95 15.74 6.25
CA ALA A 602 -24.36 15.55 5.87
C ALA A 602 -24.56 14.53 4.73
N ALA A 603 -23.51 14.17 3.99
CA ALA A 603 -23.53 13.10 3.00
C ALA A 603 -23.13 11.73 3.60
N GLY A 604 -22.62 11.70 4.82
CA GLY A 604 -22.15 10.49 5.50
C GLY A 604 -23.27 9.61 6.07
N PRO A 605 -22.95 8.38 6.52
CA PRO A 605 -23.91 7.46 7.11
C PRO A 605 -24.58 8.00 8.39
N GLU A 606 -23.92 8.94 9.09
CA GLU A 606 -24.41 9.59 10.32
C GLU A 606 -25.00 10.99 10.07
N ALA A 607 -25.43 11.29 8.84
CA ALA A 607 -25.93 12.60 8.44
C ALA A 607 -27.01 13.21 9.36
N GLY A 608 -27.85 12.36 9.97
CA GLY A 608 -28.93 12.80 10.87
C GLY A 608 -28.45 13.42 12.20
N GLU A 609 -27.21 13.15 12.60
CA GLU A 609 -26.60 13.65 13.84
C GLU A 609 -25.43 14.62 13.56
N ALA A 610 -25.18 14.92 12.28
CA ALA A 610 -24.07 15.78 11.88
C ALA A 610 -24.24 17.21 12.44
N PRO A 611 -23.20 17.78 13.06
CA PRO A 611 -23.22 19.16 13.50
C PRO A 611 -23.35 20.12 12.30
N LYS A 612 -24.03 21.25 12.50
CA LYS A 612 -24.15 22.33 11.49
C LYS A 612 -23.13 23.42 11.74
N ALA A 613 -22.61 24.03 10.67
CA ALA A 613 -21.70 25.16 10.80
C ALA A 613 -22.42 26.37 11.41
N VAL A 614 -21.72 27.16 12.21
CA VAL A 614 -22.27 28.43 12.72
C VAL A 614 -22.20 29.45 11.60
N ARG A 615 -23.32 29.67 10.92
CA ARG A 615 -23.37 30.50 9.71
C ARG A 615 -23.52 31.97 10.02
N VAL A 616 -22.83 32.82 9.27
CA VAL A 616 -22.95 34.28 9.32
C VAL A 616 -23.31 34.79 7.92
N LEU A 617 -24.37 35.59 7.82
CA LEU A 617 -24.71 36.27 6.56
C LEU A 617 -24.00 37.61 6.52
N GLU A 618 -23.03 37.75 5.62
CA GLU A 618 -22.35 39.01 5.39
C GLU A 618 -22.97 39.73 4.18
N VAL A 619 -23.41 40.97 4.36
CA VAL A 619 -24.09 41.78 3.33
C VAL A 619 -23.12 42.83 2.78
N ASN A 620 -23.14 43.03 1.47
CA ASN A 620 -22.32 44.04 0.82
C ASN A 620 -22.95 45.43 0.91
N ALA A 621 -22.44 46.25 1.84
CA ALA A 621 -22.95 47.62 2.05
C ALA A 621 -22.72 48.56 0.86
N LYS A 622 -21.83 48.21 -0.08
CA LYS A 622 -21.53 48.99 -1.29
C LYS A 622 -22.44 48.60 -2.48
N HIS A 623 -23.15 47.47 -2.38
CA HIS A 623 -24.00 46.98 -3.45
C HIS A 623 -25.37 47.70 -3.47
N PRO A 624 -25.97 48.02 -4.65
CA PRO A 624 -27.24 48.72 -4.75
C PRO A 624 -28.43 48.08 -4.01
N VAL A 625 -28.38 46.76 -3.78
CA VAL A 625 -29.41 46.04 -3.00
C VAL A 625 -29.41 46.48 -1.54
N PHE A 626 -28.27 46.90 -0.99
CA PHE A 626 -28.21 47.37 0.40
C PHE A 626 -29.11 48.59 0.63
N GLU A 627 -29.15 49.52 -0.33
CA GLU A 627 -30.08 50.66 -0.26
C GLU A 627 -31.55 50.24 -0.26
N LYS A 628 -31.89 49.16 -0.95
CA LYS A 628 -33.26 48.62 -0.97
C LYS A 628 -33.64 48.01 0.38
N LEU A 629 -32.70 47.36 1.06
CA LEU A 629 -32.89 46.88 2.43
C LEU A 629 -33.10 48.04 3.41
N ARG A 630 -32.25 49.08 3.34
CA ARG A 630 -32.39 50.27 4.20
C ARG A 630 -33.74 50.97 3.99
N ALA A 631 -34.13 51.19 2.74
CA ALA A 631 -35.40 51.81 2.43
C ALA A 631 -36.62 51.00 2.92
N ALA A 632 -36.55 49.67 2.90
CA ALA A 632 -37.61 48.81 3.44
C ALA A 632 -37.69 48.91 4.97
N GLN A 633 -36.54 48.91 5.64
CA GLN A 633 -36.45 49.09 7.10
C GLN A 633 -36.97 50.47 7.53
N ASP A 634 -36.55 51.54 6.86
CA ASP A 634 -36.97 52.92 7.17
C ASP A 634 -38.48 53.13 6.96
N ALA A 635 -39.07 52.41 6.01
CA ALA A 635 -40.51 52.39 5.77
C ALA A 635 -41.30 51.53 6.78
N GLY A 636 -40.62 50.77 7.64
CA GLY A 636 -41.24 49.83 8.58
C GLY A 636 -41.86 48.60 7.90
N ASP A 637 -41.40 48.24 6.69
CA ASP A 637 -41.94 47.13 5.90
C ASP A 637 -41.24 45.81 6.26
N ALA A 638 -41.65 45.22 7.38
CA ALA A 638 -41.04 44.01 7.94
C ALA A 638 -41.14 42.79 6.99
N GLU A 639 -42.24 42.65 6.25
CA GLU A 639 -42.41 41.54 5.30
C GLU A 639 -41.42 41.64 4.13
N LYS A 640 -41.16 42.86 3.66
CA LYS A 640 -40.18 43.09 2.60
C LYS A 640 -38.75 42.86 3.07
N VAL A 641 -38.40 43.29 4.30
CA VAL A 641 -37.10 42.98 4.90
C VAL A 641 -36.92 41.46 5.03
N LYS A 642 -37.94 40.74 5.48
CA LYS A 642 -37.94 39.27 5.57
C LYS A 642 -37.77 38.59 4.21
N LEU A 643 -38.50 39.04 3.19
CA LEU A 643 -38.38 38.54 1.82
C LEU A 643 -36.95 38.74 1.29
N TYR A 644 -36.39 39.94 1.42
CA TYR A 644 -35.04 40.25 0.95
C TYR A 644 -33.96 39.50 1.73
N ALA A 645 -34.08 39.38 3.05
CA ALA A 645 -33.16 38.60 3.87
C ALA A 645 -33.14 37.12 3.45
N GLY A 646 -34.32 36.52 3.25
CA GLY A 646 -34.46 35.13 2.81
C GLY A 646 -33.88 34.89 1.41
N LEU A 647 -34.12 35.81 0.47
CA LEU A 647 -33.56 35.74 -0.88
C LEU A 647 -32.04 35.83 -0.89
N LEU A 648 -31.47 36.81 -0.17
CA LEU A 648 -30.02 36.98 -0.08
C LEU A 648 -29.35 35.78 0.58
N TYR A 649 -29.95 35.24 1.65
CA TYR A 649 -29.46 34.03 2.30
C TYR A 649 -29.45 32.83 1.34
N ASN A 650 -30.57 32.56 0.67
CA ASN A 650 -30.68 31.43 -0.26
C ASN A 650 -29.77 31.59 -1.48
N GLN A 651 -29.59 32.81 -2.00
CA GLN A 651 -28.62 33.10 -3.06
C GLN A 651 -27.19 32.85 -2.59
N ALA A 652 -26.83 33.28 -1.38
CA ALA A 652 -25.51 33.02 -0.81
C ALA A 652 -25.26 31.52 -0.61
N LEU A 653 -26.26 30.75 -0.15
CA LEU A 653 -26.15 29.29 -0.05
C LEU A 653 -25.89 28.64 -1.43
N LEU A 654 -26.59 29.07 -2.47
CA LEU A 654 -26.41 28.53 -3.82
C LEU A 654 -25.00 28.78 -4.37
N VAL A 655 -24.40 29.94 -4.06
CA VAL A 655 -23.00 30.25 -4.42
C VAL A 655 -22.03 29.26 -3.74
N GLU A 656 -22.29 28.90 -2.49
CA GLU A 656 -21.52 27.88 -1.75
C GLU A 656 -21.84 26.43 -2.19
N GLY A 657 -22.77 26.23 -3.12
CA GLY A 657 -23.22 24.91 -3.54
C GLY A 657 -24.09 24.20 -2.50
N ILE A 658 -24.70 24.96 -1.59
CA ILE A 658 -25.66 24.46 -0.60
C ILE A 658 -27.07 24.73 -1.13
N LEU A 659 -27.89 23.66 -1.21
CA LEU A 659 -29.28 23.81 -1.62
C LEU A 659 -30.09 24.51 -0.51
N PRO A 660 -30.99 25.45 -0.87
CA PRO A 660 -31.97 25.97 0.07
C PRO A 660 -32.79 24.84 0.69
N GLU A 661 -33.13 24.95 1.97
CA GLU A 661 -33.94 23.95 2.69
C GLU A 661 -35.31 23.73 2.03
N ASP A 662 -35.89 24.80 1.47
CA ASP A 662 -37.13 24.75 0.69
C ASP A 662 -36.92 25.46 -0.67
N PRO A 663 -36.52 24.69 -1.71
CA PRO A 663 -36.33 25.25 -3.05
C PRO A 663 -37.62 25.80 -3.68
N VAL A 664 -38.80 25.30 -3.28
CA VAL A 664 -40.10 25.74 -3.81
C VAL A 664 -40.47 27.11 -3.24
N ALA A 665 -40.24 27.30 -1.94
CA ALA A 665 -40.40 28.60 -1.31
C ALA A 665 -39.43 29.63 -1.92
N PHE A 666 -38.17 29.27 -2.13
CA PHE A 666 -37.20 30.16 -2.78
C PHE A 666 -37.65 30.56 -4.19
N ALA A 667 -38.08 29.61 -5.01
CA ALA A 667 -38.59 29.90 -6.36
C ALA A 667 -39.82 30.82 -6.34
N SER A 668 -40.72 30.63 -5.37
CA SER A 668 -41.90 31.48 -5.19
C SER A 668 -41.50 32.91 -4.78
N GLN A 669 -40.54 33.05 -3.87
CA GLN A 669 -39.99 34.34 -3.45
C GLN A 669 -39.32 35.10 -4.60
N VAL A 670 -38.63 34.39 -5.51
CA VAL A 670 -38.06 35.01 -6.71
C VAL A 670 -39.16 35.53 -7.64
N CYS A 671 -40.27 34.78 -7.78
CA CYS A 671 -41.43 35.22 -8.56
C CYS A 671 -42.11 36.46 -7.97
N GLU A 672 -42.12 36.62 -6.64
CA GLU A 672 -42.67 37.82 -5.98
C GLU A 672 -41.89 39.11 -6.29
N LEU A 673 -40.68 39.02 -6.85
CA LEU A 673 -39.85 40.17 -7.24
C LEU A 673 -40.12 40.66 -8.68
N MET A 674 -40.79 39.85 -9.51
CA MET A 674 -41.13 40.16 -10.91
C MET A 674 -42.49 40.85 -11.00
#